data_AF-A0A365XQD9-F1
#
_entry.id   AF-A0A365XQD9-F1
#
_cell.length_a   1.000
_cell.length_b   1.000
_cell.length_c   1.000
_cell.angle_alpha   90.00
_cell.angle_beta   90.00
_cell.angle_gamma   90.00
#
_symmetry.space_group_name_H-M   'P 1'
#
loop_
_entity.id
_entity.type
_entity.pdbx_description
1 polymer ?
#
loop_
_entity_poly.entity_id
_entity_poly.type
_entity_poly.pdbx_seq_one_letter_code
_entity_poly.pdbx_strand_id
1 'polypeptide(L)'
;MKMLAANLAGAIGSRYLKNKNQLIFVEYDGFISTIDLAPVSATIISQGTTDIKGTWLFDCETGTNVSAGTTADIWWEQIDTVKRLMVPQGNAQIINLGIVDFNQITPAALQAYNYSNTAIVGNNDASNKLVNGDVFCVRTREGNYCKLMVVAYDYNLKVQWVTYKLTPTYKRIGSGYTNPEDIAVMANEQIAFVSERSGDIMKVNLASANRAAATVVCSGLTAPQQLWLDEAHMTAYVVEYANPGNLFRIDLTTGTKTALYSGLNFPVGLTLSSDLSFAYVTEQGLSGISRIELSTGIKILIAGGLTAPFFLTWTDSTESRLLVAERDPANRISSVDVTKTSNNVNLFIGNTASRPSSIVATQPGSYCVCCNSEVDQYALMASTGTGWYKGIGFVPWNLITALGKADTTTQPAYPFQFPKDSPFGGTLPVNIDHYNAWGSGIKYYKVLIDGSPRFESWNDLRLNTTNGHYDIIELQKPDINGFYSVHNPAAMYYNSDLGCLLESTTVSNGQHTLLVEFYDAAHVQVSSMSNTLLINNEKCVASLDVPLLNTHPANGCGYLKYINATDQVTLRWSAAHPQGFATWSFNIIKGLNGGVYADSGALFPAPVHGQDLIKNVSDLLNNCPGVAAFAESLYVASTVINGHSRQSQLDAESSIAFCLAP
;
A
#
# COMPACT_ATOMS: atom_id res chain seq x y z
N MET A 1 10.14 9.43 -8.60
CA MET A 1 11.46 8.90 -8.23
C MET A 1 12.16 9.94 -7.37
N LYS A 2 12.88 9.50 -6.32
CA LYS A 2 13.61 10.34 -5.37
C LYS A 2 14.98 9.72 -5.13
N MET A 3 16.05 10.43 -5.45
CA MET A 3 17.40 9.99 -5.13
C MET A 3 17.62 10.06 -3.60
N LEU A 4 18.08 8.96 -3.01
CA LEU A 4 18.30 8.81 -1.57
C LEU A 4 19.77 8.98 -1.18
N ALA A 5 20.69 8.62 -2.07
CA ALA A 5 22.14 8.79 -1.90
C ALA A 5 22.80 8.93 -3.27
N ALA A 6 23.89 9.69 -3.34
CA ALA A 6 24.63 9.97 -4.58
C ALA A 6 26.15 9.87 -4.34
N ASN A 7 26.94 9.91 -5.41
CA ASN A 7 28.41 9.78 -5.40
C ASN A 7 28.89 8.47 -4.75
N LEU A 8 28.12 7.41 -4.91
CA LEU A 8 28.48 6.06 -4.47
C LEU A 8 29.47 5.43 -5.46
N ALA A 9 30.25 4.49 -4.98
CA ALA A 9 31.23 3.77 -5.80
C ALA A 9 30.78 2.31 -5.98
N GLY A 10 29.63 2.15 -6.66
CA GLY A 10 28.99 0.88 -7.00
C GLY A 10 28.07 0.37 -5.90
N ALA A 11 26.85 0.91 -5.75
CA ALA A 11 25.86 0.28 -4.87
C ALA A 11 25.32 -1.01 -5.52
N ILE A 12 25.54 -2.16 -4.88
CA ILE A 12 25.23 -3.47 -5.48
C ILE A 12 24.08 -4.17 -4.75
N GLY A 13 24.39 -5.16 -3.91
CA GLY A 13 23.40 -5.89 -3.15
C GLY A 13 22.84 -5.09 -2.00
N SER A 14 21.55 -5.26 -1.75
CA SER A 14 20.83 -4.50 -0.75
C SER A 14 19.76 -5.31 -0.06
N ARG A 15 19.43 -4.90 1.17
CA ARG A 15 18.39 -5.49 1.99
C ARG A 15 17.63 -4.40 2.75
N TYR A 16 16.31 -4.58 2.86
CA TYR A 16 15.49 -3.74 3.72
C TYR A 16 15.46 -4.30 5.14
N LEU A 17 15.80 -3.45 6.11
CA LEU A 17 15.74 -3.66 7.55
C LEU A 17 14.43 -3.08 8.07
N LYS A 18 13.40 -3.92 8.14
CA LYS A 18 12.03 -3.54 8.51
C LYS A 18 11.92 -2.92 9.91
N ASN A 19 12.66 -3.43 10.89
CA ASN A 19 12.54 -2.97 12.29
C ASN A 19 13.21 -1.60 12.49
N LYS A 20 14.17 -1.26 11.62
CA LYS A 20 14.89 0.02 11.62
C LYS A 20 14.39 1.01 10.56
N ASN A 21 13.48 0.59 9.67
CA ASN A 21 13.09 1.32 8.48
C ASN A 21 14.31 1.83 7.68
N GLN A 22 15.28 0.95 7.45
CA GLN A 22 16.55 1.27 6.83
C GLN A 22 16.82 0.39 5.62
N LEU A 23 17.37 0.95 4.56
CA LEU A 23 18.05 0.19 3.52
C LEU A 23 19.49 -0.04 3.96
N ILE A 24 19.98 -1.28 3.92
CA ILE A 24 21.40 -1.60 4.02
C ILE A 24 21.88 -2.15 2.68
N PHE A 25 23.09 -1.78 2.26
CA PHE A 25 23.65 -2.22 0.98
C PHE A 25 25.18 -2.22 1.04
N VAL A 26 25.79 -2.90 0.07
CA VAL A 26 27.24 -2.87 -0.13
C VAL A 26 27.62 -1.90 -1.24
N GLU A 27 28.76 -1.23 -1.07
CA GLU A 27 29.43 -0.50 -2.12
C GLU A 27 30.66 -1.28 -2.59
N TYR A 28 30.77 -1.48 -3.91
CA TYR A 28 31.83 -2.25 -4.56
C TYR A 28 33.24 -1.79 -4.18
N ASP A 29 33.40 -0.53 -3.77
CA ASP A 29 34.67 0.05 -3.30
C ASP A 29 35.02 -0.31 -1.85
N GLY A 30 34.30 -1.27 -1.25
CA GLY A 30 34.71 -1.90 0.01
C GLY A 30 33.96 -1.40 1.25
N PHE A 31 32.73 -0.93 1.10
CA PHE A 31 31.93 -0.41 2.22
C PHE A 31 30.62 -1.17 2.41
N ILE A 32 30.14 -1.16 3.65
CA ILE A 32 28.74 -1.44 4.00
C ILE A 32 28.11 -0.12 4.39
N SER A 33 26.96 0.18 3.79
CA SER A 33 26.26 1.46 3.92
C SER A 33 24.80 1.27 4.28
N THR A 34 24.24 2.26 4.96
CA THR A 34 22.84 2.31 5.36
C THR A 34 22.20 3.61 4.91
N ILE A 35 20.94 3.57 4.51
CA ILE A 35 20.07 4.73 4.32
C ILE A 35 18.87 4.61 5.25
N ASP A 36 18.67 5.58 6.12
CA ASP A 36 17.44 5.76 6.88
C ASP A 36 16.31 6.25 5.96
N LEU A 37 15.22 5.48 5.91
CA LEU A 37 14.06 5.77 5.07
C LEU A 37 13.01 6.60 5.81
N ALA A 38 13.23 6.93 7.09
CA ALA A 38 12.41 7.87 7.82
C ALA A 38 12.67 9.32 7.35
N PRO A 39 11.76 10.27 7.64
CA PRO A 39 11.98 11.68 7.38
C PRO A 39 13.26 12.17 8.05
N VAL A 40 14.01 13.05 7.36
CA VAL A 40 15.24 13.65 7.88
C VAL A 40 14.95 14.28 9.25
N SER A 41 15.53 13.71 10.30
CA SER A 41 15.44 14.27 11.65
C SER A 41 16.43 15.42 11.79
N ALA A 42 15.95 16.55 12.28
CA ALA A 42 16.73 17.78 12.43
C ALA A 42 16.71 18.25 13.88
N THR A 43 17.86 18.73 14.35
CA THR A 43 18.00 19.40 15.64
C THR A 43 18.36 20.87 15.41
N ILE A 44 17.75 21.77 16.17
CA ILE A 44 18.09 23.20 16.11
C ILE A 44 19.39 23.40 16.88
N ILE A 45 20.41 23.95 16.23
CA ILE A 45 21.68 24.36 16.85
C ILE A 45 21.56 25.77 17.42
N SER A 46 21.01 26.68 16.62
CA SER A 46 20.81 28.08 17.01
C SER A 46 19.59 28.65 16.29
N GLN A 47 19.00 29.69 16.87
CA GLN A 47 17.94 30.47 16.23
C GLN A 47 17.78 31.81 16.94
N GLY A 48 17.22 32.79 16.23
CA GLY A 48 16.88 34.07 16.82
C GLY A 48 16.62 35.15 15.79
N THR A 49 16.59 36.40 16.27
CA THR A 49 16.55 37.61 15.45
C THR A 49 17.64 38.54 15.92
N THR A 50 18.48 39.04 15.01
CA THR A 50 19.62 39.91 15.33
C THR A 50 19.97 40.81 14.16
N ASP A 51 20.80 41.81 14.43
CA ASP A 51 21.42 42.64 13.41
C ASP A 51 22.80 42.09 13.07
N ILE A 52 23.01 41.68 11.82
CA ILE A 52 24.35 41.44 11.28
C ILE A 52 24.97 42.81 11.02
N LYS A 53 26.01 43.16 11.77
CA LYS A 53 26.60 44.49 11.74
C LYS A 53 27.33 44.74 10.42
N GLY A 54 27.26 45.95 9.89
CA GLY A 54 27.99 46.36 8.69
C GLY A 54 29.49 46.15 8.83
N THR A 55 30.08 45.41 7.87
CA THR A 55 31.44 44.85 7.81
C THR A 55 31.79 43.75 8.82
N TRP A 56 30.82 43.19 9.55
CA TRP A 56 31.06 42.09 10.48
C TRP A 56 30.66 40.74 9.91
N LEU A 57 31.31 39.70 10.43
CA LEU A 57 30.96 38.33 10.15
C LEU A 57 29.87 37.85 11.10
N PHE A 58 29.05 36.91 10.62
CA PHE A 58 28.02 36.23 11.39
C PHE A 58 28.32 34.73 11.43
N ASP A 59 28.37 34.19 12.65
CA ASP A 59 28.48 32.75 12.90
C ASP A 59 27.08 32.17 13.08
N CYS A 60 26.64 31.35 12.14
CA CYS A 60 25.32 30.74 12.17
C CYS A 60 25.20 29.71 13.30
N GLU A 61 26.29 29.12 13.77
CA GLU A 61 26.24 28.13 14.85
C GLU A 61 25.91 28.75 16.20
N THR A 62 26.37 29.99 16.43
CA THR A 62 26.23 30.67 17.72
C THR A 62 25.27 31.87 17.68
N GLY A 63 24.96 32.38 16.48
CA GLY A 63 24.18 33.61 16.32
C GLY A 63 24.95 34.88 16.64
N THR A 64 26.29 34.83 16.62
CA THR A 64 27.14 35.93 17.09
C THR A 64 27.75 36.73 15.94
N ASN A 65 27.93 38.02 16.17
CA ASN A 65 28.68 38.91 15.30
C ASN A 65 30.15 38.90 15.72
N VAL A 66 31.07 38.61 14.80
CA VAL A 66 32.52 38.61 15.04
C VAL A 66 33.25 39.53 14.06
N SER A 67 34.41 40.05 14.47
CA SER A 67 35.19 41.00 13.67
C SER A 67 35.78 40.34 12.41
N ALA A 68 35.98 41.15 11.36
CA ALA A 68 36.71 40.76 10.17
C ALA A 68 38.06 40.09 10.49
N GLY A 69 38.36 38.97 9.83
CA GLY A 69 39.56 38.15 10.08
C GLY A 69 39.41 37.04 11.13
N THR A 70 38.26 36.98 11.82
CA THR A 70 37.89 35.85 12.69
C THR A 70 37.17 34.77 11.87
N THR A 71 36.99 33.59 12.45
CA THR A 71 36.28 32.48 11.82
C THR A 71 34.76 32.60 12.01
N ALA A 72 34.00 32.61 10.91
CA ALA A 72 32.53 32.53 10.89
C ALA A 72 32.02 32.01 9.54
N ASP A 73 30.70 32.04 9.29
CA ASP A 73 30.07 31.47 8.09
C ASP A 73 29.85 32.47 6.96
N ILE A 74 29.40 33.69 7.29
CA ILE A 74 29.07 34.72 6.30
C ILE A 74 29.59 36.08 6.74
N TRP A 75 29.91 36.94 5.77
CA TRP A 75 30.37 38.30 5.98
C TRP A 75 29.41 39.29 5.31
N TRP A 76 28.85 40.21 6.10
CA TRP A 76 28.08 41.34 5.58
C TRP A 76 29.02 42.49 5.22
N GLU A 77 29.60 42.40 4.03
CA GLU A 77 30.65 43.29 3.55
C GLU A 77 30.06 44.61 3.02
N GLN A 78 30.46 45.73 3.65
CA GLN A 78 30.22 47.07 3.13
C GLN A 78 31.47 47.52 2.37
N ILE A 79 31.41 47.57 1.04
CA ILE A 79 32.56 47.91 0.18
C ILE A 79 32.68 49.42 0.05
N ASP A 80 31.56 50.08 -0.22
CA ASP A 80 31.43 51.54 -0.24
C ASP A 80 30.02 51.95 0.21
N THR A 81 29.61 53.20 -0.04
CA THR A 81 28.29 53.71 0.36
C THR A 81 27.11 53.07 -0.39
N VAL A 82 27.37 52.38 -1.50
CA VAL A 82 26.39 51.73 -2.37
C VAL A 82 26.62 50.22 -2.47
N LYS A 83 27.86 49.78 -2.69
CA LYS A 83 28.21 48.38 -2.94
C LYS A 83 28.31 47.57 -1.67
N ARG A 84 27.57 46.47 -1.60
CA ARG A 84 27.54 45.55 -0.46
C ARG A 84 27.33 44.11 -0.91
N LEU A 85 27.91 43.17 -0.18
CA LEU A 85 27.83 41.74 -0.47
C LEU A 85 27.56 40.92 0.79
N MET A 86 26.78 39.85 0.66
CA MET A 86 26.78 38.76 1.62
C MET A 86 27.72 37.66 1.12
N VAL A 87 28.89 37.56 1.73
CA VAL A 87 30.00 36.73 1.24
C VAL A 87 30.15 35.49 2.13
N PRO A 88 30.01 34.25 1.59
CA PRO A 88 30.29 33.05 2.36
C PRO A 88 31.78 32.96 2.71
N GLN A 89 32.11 32.49 3.92
CA GLN A 89 33.46 32.46 4.46
C GLN A 89 33.99 31.03 4.63
N GLY A 90 35.30 30.84 4.43
CA GLY A 90 35.93 29.51 4.51
C GLY A 90 35.38 28.52 3.48
N ASN A 91 34.84 27.40 3.95
CA ASN A 91 34.15 26.38 3.16
C ASN A 91 32.62 26.49 3.21
N ALA A 92 32.08 27.54 3.84
CA ALA A 92 30.64 27.79 3.82
C ALA A 92 30.17 28.09 2.39
N GLN A 93 28.90 27.80 2.12
CA GLN A 93 28.28 28.01 0.81
C GLN A 93 26.91 28.65 1.00
N ILE A 94 26.48 29.46 0.03
CA ILE A 94 25.26 30.26 0.14
C ILE A 94 24.37 30.10 -1.10
N ILE A 95 23.07 30.28 -0.90
CA ILE A 95 22.05 30.38 -1.96
C ILE A 95 21.02 31.43 -1.56
N ASN A 96 20.57 32.25 -2.52
CA ASN A 96 19.43 33.13 -2.34
C ASN A 96 18.16 32.47 -2.92
N LEU A 97 17.09 32.41 -2.13
CA LEU A 97 15.79 31.88 -2.55
C LEU A 97 14.80 32.96 -3.01
N GLY A 98 15.10 34.23 -2.76
CA GLY A 98 14.16 35.32 -3.01
C GLY A 98 13.16 35.51 -1.86
N ILE A 99 12.08 36.25 -2.13
CA ILE A 99 10.94 36.37 -1.23
C ILE A 99 10.14 35.07 -1.23
N VAL A 100 10.25 34.31 -0.15
CA VAL A 100 9.54 33.04 0.10
C VAL A 100 9.10 32.97 1.57
N ASP A 101 8.12 32.12 1.88
CA ASP A 101 7.68 31.93 3.27
C ASP A 101 8.77 31.20 4.08
N PHE A 102 9.41 31.93 4.99
CA PHE A 102 10.45 31.43 5.89
C PHE A 102 10.00 30.20 6.69
N ASN A 103 8.72 30.10 7.06
CA ASN A 103 8.19 29.00 7.87
C ASN A 103 7.97 27.71 7.07
N GLN A 104 7.81 27.80 5.74
CA GLN A 104 7.62 26.63 4.86
C GLN A 104 8.93 25.96 4.45
N ILE A 105 10.08 26.61 4.68
CA ILE A 105 11.39 26.02 4.39
C ILE A 105 11.72 24.96 5.45
N THR A 106 11.58 23.70 5.06
CA THR A 106 11.82 22.54 5.92
C THR A 106 13.31 22.15 5.96
N PRO A 107 13.76 21.42 7.00
CA PRO A 107 15.12 20.86 7.05
C PRO A 107 15.46 19.98 5.83
N ALA A 108 14.50 19.22 5.30
CA ALA A 108 14.69 18.43 4.09
C ALA A 108 14.89 19.30 2.84
N ALA A 109 14.15 20.41 2.72
CA ALA A 109 14.34 21.35 1.62
C ALA A 109 15.74 21.99 1.67
N LEU A 110 16.22 22.35 2.87
CA LEU A 110 17.55 22.92 3.06
C LEU A 110 18.67 21.99 2.54
N GLN A 111 18.54 20.67 2.72
CA GLN A 111 19.51 19.70 2.23
C GLN A 111 19.57 19.62 0.70
N ALA A 112 18.44 19.86 0.03
CA ALA A 112 18.27 19.65 -1.41
C ALA A 112 18.68 20.88 -2.26
N TYR A 113 18.91 22.03 -1.66
CA TYR A 113 19.29 23.23 -2.40
C TYR A 113 20.73 23.17 -2.95
N ASN A 114 20.94 23.81 -4.10
CA ASN A 114 22.25 23.90 -4.76
C ASN A 114 23.03 25.11 -4.23
N TYR A 115 23.78 24.91 -3.14
CA TYR A 115 24.63 25.96 -2.58
C TYR A 115 25.84 26.24 -3.45
N SER A 116 26.31 27.50 -3.45
CA SER A 116 27.49 27.93 -4.19
C SER A 116 28.38 28.82 -3.35
N ASN A 117 29.57 29.14 -3.84
CA ASN A 117 30.48 30.09 -3.17
C ASN A 117 30.29 31.53 -3.69
N THR A 118 29.25 31.77 -4.50
CA THR A 118 28.98 33.08 -5.10
C THR A 118 28.28 33.98 -4.08
N ALA A 119 28.86 35.15 -3.80
CA ALA A 119 28.27 36.13 -2.90
C ALA A 119 26.91 36.64 -3.41
N ILE A 120 26.00 36.95 -2.49
CA ILE A 120 24.71 37.58 -2.82
C ILE A 120 24.93 39.09 -2.90
N VAL A 121 24.50 39.69 -4.01
CA VAL A 121 24.53 41.15 -4.20
C VAL A 121 23.52 41.80 -3.27
N GLY A 122 24.01 42.64 -2.37
CA GLY A 122 23.21 43.31 -1.34
C GLY A 122 23.25 44.83 -1.46
N ASN A 123 23.45 45.40 -2.65
CA ASN A 123 23.73 46.83 -2.85
C ASN A 123 22.62 47.75 -2.29
N ASN A 124 22.97 48.99 -1.92
CA ASN A 124 22.02 50.04 -1.53
C ASN A 124 21.46 50.78 -2.76
N ASP A 125 20.97 50.02 -3.73
CA ASP A 125 20.34 50.50 -4.95
C ASP A 125 19.36 49.44 -5.51
N ALA A 126 18.84 49.65 -6.72
CA ALA A 126 17.87 48.76 -7.35
C ALA A 126 18.42 47.36 -7.70
N SER A 127 19.73 47.12 -7.60
CA SER A 127 20.34 45.80 -7.84
C SER A 127 20.37 44.91 -6.59
N ASN A 128 19.88 45.40 -5.44
CA ASN A 128 19.80 44.65 -4.19
C ASN A 128 19.00 43.35 -4.35
N LYS A 129 19.58 42.23 -3.91
CA LYS A 129 18.89 40.94 -3.83
C LYS A 129 18.55 40.52 -2.40
N LEU A 130 18.93 41.29 -1.38
CA LEU A 130 18.67 41.04 0.04
C LEU A 130 17.67 42.08 0.57
N VAL A 131 16.45 42.05 0.03
CA VAL A 131 15.37 42.99 0.40
C VAL A 131 14.53 42.45 1.56
N ASN A 132 13.68 43.27 2.17
CA ASN A 132 12.80 42.81 3.26
C ASN A 132 11.90 41.66 2.79
N GLY A 133 11.84 40.58 3.58
CA GLY A 133 11.13 39.34 3.27
C GLY A 133 11.92 38.35 2.41
N ASP A 134 13.11 38.72 1.93
CA ASP A 134 14.01 37.83 1.21
C ASP A 134 14.57 36.75 2.14
N VAL A 135 14.67 35.51 1.67
CA VAL A 135 15.26 34.40 2.41
C VAL A 135 16.45 33.84 1.66
N PHE A 136 17.58 33.76 2.36
CA PHE A 136 18.76 33.07 1.86
C PHE A 136 19.17 31.96 2.83
N CYS A 137 19.91 30.99 2.33
CA CYS A 137 20.35 29.83 3.09
C CYS A 137 21.86 29.66 3.00
N VAL A 138 22.46 29.18 4.07
CA VAL A 138 23.89 28.95 4.22
C VAL A 138 24.10 27.49 4.62
N ARG A 139 24.92 26.77 3.85
CA ARG A 139 25.58 25.57 4.34
C ARG A 139 26.80 26.05 5.12
N THR A 140 26.76 25.89 6.43
CA THR A 140 27.77 26.41 7.35
C THR A 140 29.09 25.66 7.15
N ARG A 141 30.16 26.24 7.69
CA ARG A 141 31.49 25.64 7.69
C ARG A 141 31.57 24.28 8.40
N GLU A 142 30.72 24.09 9.41
CA GLU A 142 30.56 22.83 10.16
C GLU A 142 29.63 21.83 9.45
N GLY A 143 29.08 22.20 8.29
CA GLY A 143 28.20 21.35 7.48
C GLY A 143 26.74 21.36 7.90
N ASN A 144 26.33 22.26 8.81
CA ASN A 144 24.93 22.48 9.18
C ASN A 144 24.24 23.37 8.15
N TYR A 145 22.92 23.49 8.27
CA TYR A 145 22.09 24.24 7.33
C TYR A 145 21.38 25.37 8.04
N CYS A 146 21.70 26.61 7.68
CA CYS A 146 21.09 27.81 8.22
C CYS A 146 20.15 28.45 7.18
N LYS A 147 18.95 28.85 7.60
CA LYS A 147 18.08 29.74 6.84
C LYS A 147 18.01 31.10 7.54
N LEU A 148 18.07 32.18 6.76
CA LEU A 148 18.02 33.55 7.23
C LEU A 148 16.98 34.34 6.41
N MET A 149 16.03 34.97 7.07
CA MET A 149 15.11 35.93 6.46
C MET A 149 15.58 37.35 6.76
N VAL A 150 15.68 38.20 5.74
CA VAL A 150 15.92 39.63 5.88
C VAL A 150 14.65 40.28 6.43
N VAL A 151 14.70 40.68 7.69
CA VAL A 151 13.60 41.39 8.37
C VAL A 151 13.63 42.86 8.02
N ALA A 152 14.82 43.46 8.02
CA ALA A 152 15.03 44.85 7.63
C ALA A 152 16.42 45.01 7.01
N TYR A 153 16.45 45.59 5.81
CA TYR A 153 17.66 45.95 5.10
C TYR A 153 18.13 47.36 5.45
N ASP A 154 19.36 47.49 5.94
CA ASP A 154 20.05 48.76 6.18
C ASP A 154 21.59 48.53 6.20
N TYR A 155 22.37 49.49 6.70
CA TYR A 155 23.81 49.34 6.97
C TYR A 155 24.09 48.09 7.82
N ASN A 156 23.29 47.87 8.86
CA ASN A 156 23.20 46.58 9.54
C ASN A 156 22.02 45.80 8.93
N LEU A 157 22.21 44.51 8.69
CA LEU A 157 21.19 43.65 8.12
C LEU A 157 20.44 42.94 9.24
N LYS A 158 19.19 43.31 9.49
CA LYS A 158 18.37 42.63 10.49
C LYS A 158 17.85 41.31 9.92
N VAL A 159 18.18 40.21 10.57
CA VAL A 159 17.80 38.86 10.13
C VAL A 159 17.08 38.09 11.23
N GLN A 160 16.15 37.24 10.82
CA GLN A 160 15.67 36.11 11.61
C GLN A 160 16.33 34.84 11.06
N TRP A 161 16.95 34.01 11.91
CA TRP A 161 17.62 32.80 11.46
C TRP A 161 17.27 31.56 12.28
N VAL A 162 17.46 30.40 11.65
CA VAL A 162 17.47 29.08 12.29
C VAL A 162 18.56 28.23 11.65
N THR A 163 19.40 27.61 12.46
CA THR A 163 20.44 26.67 12.03
C THR A 163 20.10 25.26 12.49
N TYR A 164 20.06 24.32 11.54
CA TYR A 164 19.74 22.92 11.76
C TYR A 164 20.96 22.03 11.55
N LYS A 165 21.15 21.10 12.48
CA LYS A 165 21.96 19.91 12.26
C LYS A 165 21.05 18.78 11.80
N LEU A 166 21.24 18.37 10.54
CA LEU A 166 20.50 17.26 9.94
C LEU A 166 21.19 15.95 10.25
N THR A 167 20.42 14.92 10.59
CA THR A 167 20.96 13.56 10.62
C THR A 167 21.05 13.05 9.18
N PRO A 168 22.25 12.76 8.65
CA PRO A 168 22.34 12.22 7.30
C PRO A 168 21.63 10.87 7.26
N THR A 169 20.74 10.70 6.28
CA THR A 169 20.01 9.45 6.05
C THR A 169 20.99 8.36 5.62
N TYR A 170 21.93 8.70 4.72
CA TYR A 170 23.01 7.83 4.27
C TYR A 170 24.24 7.84 5.20
N LYS A 171 24.77 6.65 5.54
CA LYS A 171 25.99 6.46 6.35
C LYS A 171 26.75 5.22 5.90
N ARG A 172 28.08 5.29 5.84
CA ARG A 172 28.97 4.11 5.81
C ARG A 172 29.16 3.60 7.23
N ILE A 173 28.80 2.35 7.47
CA ILE A 173 28.90 1.71 8.79
C ILE A 173 30.03 0.67 8.86
N GLY A 174 30.51 0.20 7.71
CA GLY A 174 31.59 -0.76 7.60
C GLY A 174 32.53 -0.43 6.45
N SER A 175 33.80 -0.78 6.60
CA SER A 175 34.86 -0.53 5.61
C SER A 175 35.88 -1.68 5.55
N GLY A 176 36.70 -1.67 4.49
CA GLY A 176 37.82 -2.60 4.30
C GLY A 176 37.47 -3.85 3.51
N TYR A 177 36.26 -3.94 2.95
CA TYR A 177 35.81 -5.06 2.11
C TYR A 177 36.50 -5.08 0.75
N THR A 178 36.74 -6.27 0.20
CA THR A 178 37.39 -6.47 -1.10
C THR A 178 36.33 -6.74 -2.15
N ASN A 179 35.83 -5.68 -2.78
CA ASN A 179 34.79 -5.75 -3.81
C ASN A 179 33.57 -6.57 -3.36
N PRO A 180 32.84 -6.13 -2.31
CA PRO A 180 31.64 -6.81 -1.88
C PRO A 180 30.54 -6.73 -2.95
N GLU A 181 29.87 -7.86 -3.22
CA GLU A 181 28.85 -7.97 -4.28
C GLU A 181 27.43 -8.00 -3.69
N ASP A 182 27.19 -8.74 -2.59
CA ASP A 182 25.89 -8.79 -1.94
C ASP A 182 25.94 -8.77 -0.42
N ILE A 183 24.81 -8.42 0.19
CA ILE A 183 24.58 -8.46 1.64
C ILE A 183 23.20 -9.06 1.97
N ALA A 184 23.22 -10.25 2.59
CA ALA A 184 22.04 -10.85 3.19
C ALA A 184 22.03 -10.58 4.70
N VAL A 185 20.86 -10.33 5.29
CA VAL A 185 20.74 -10.01 6.72
C VAL A 185 19.71 -10.91 7.38
N MET A 186 20.04 -11.45 8.55
CA MET A 186 19.12 -12.24 9.37
C MET A 186 17.93 -11.40 9.85
N ALA A 187 16.80 -12.04 10.17
CA ALA A 187 15.57 -11.37 10.59
C ALA A 187 15.72 -10.52 11.86
N ASN A 188 16.74 -10.79 12.68
CA ASN A 188 17.09 -10.00 13.86
C ASN A 188 17.78 -8.66 13.55
N GLU A 189 18.21 -8.42 12.30
CA GLU A 189 18.88 -7.21 11.83
C GLU A 189 20.18 -6.86 12.58
N GLN A 190 20.86 -7.89 13.11
CA GLN A 190 22.14 -7.76 13.82
C GLN A 190 23.28 -8.43 13.07
N ILE A 191 23.02 -9.57 12.43
CA ILE A 191 24.03 -10.34 11.70
C ILE A 191 23.73 -10.27 10.21
N ALA A 192 24.76 -9.95 9.44
CA ALA A 192 24.75 -9.97 7.98
C ALA A 192 25.79 -10.96 7.43
N PHE A 193 25.57 -11.40 6.20
CA PHE A 193 26.48 -12.19 5.41
C PHE A 193 26.80 -11.41 4.12
N VAL A 194 28.08 -11.22 3.83
CA VAL A 194 28.55 -10.43 2.68
C VAL A 194 29.37 -11.32 1.76
N SER A 195 29.05 -11.34 0.47
CA SER A 195 29.89 -11.98 -0.54
C SER A 195 30.97 -11.01 -1.02
N GLU A 196 32.23 -11.45 -1.02
CA GLU A 196 33.36 -10.70 -1.57
C GLU A 196 33.82 -11.35 -2.86
N ARG A 197 34.05 -10.54 -3.90
CA ARG A 197 34.49 -11.03 -5.21
C ARG A 197 35.83 -11.79 -5.16
N SER A 198 36.62 -11.59 -4.11
CA SER A 198 37.84 -12.36 -3.79
C SER A 198 37.59 -13.84 -3.52
N GLY A 199 36.35 -14.24 -3.23
CA GLY A 199 35.97 -15.64 -3.00
C GLY A 199 35.51 -15.96 -1.58
N ASP A 200 35.34 -14.95 -0.72
CA ASP A 200 34.95 -15.11 0.67
C ASP A 200 33.47 -14.79 0.90
N ILE A 201 32.84 -15.53 1.82
CA ILE A 201 31.57 -15.14 2.45
C ILE A 201 31.88 -14.72 3.89
N MET A 202 31.58 -13.48 4.23
CA MET A 202 31.88 -12.86 5.52
C MET A 202 30.65 -12.83 6.41
N LYS A 203 30.75 -13.26 7.67
CA LYS A 203 29.75 -12.99 8.72
C LYS A 203 30.11 -11.70 9.43
N VAL A 204 29.16 -10.77 9.47
CA VAL A 204 29.35 -9.40 9.93
C VAL A 204 28.36 -9.11 11.06
N ASN A 205 28.86 -8.60 12.19
CA ASN A 205 28.00 -7.97 13.21
C ASN A 205 27.79 -6.50 12.81
N LEU A 206 26.54 -6.11 12.55
CA LEU A 206 26.21 -4.77 12.06
C LEU A 206 26.49 -3.65 13.07
N ALA A 207 26.66 -3.96 14.37
CA ALA A 207 27.12 -2.99 15.36
C ALA A 207 28.64 -2.71 15.27
N SER A 208 29.39 -3.56 14.58
CA SER A 208 30.84 -3.41 14.33
C SER A 208 31.16 -3.88 12.91
N ALA A 209 30.61 -3.19 11.91
CA ALA A 209 30.52 -3.70 10.54
C ALA A 209 31.82 -3.60 9.72
N ASN A 210 32.95 -3.21 10.31
CA ASN A 210 34.23 -3.20 9.60
C ASN A 210 34.69 -4.63 9.27
N ARG A 211 35.30 -4.84 8.10
CA ARG A 211 35.79 -6.17 7.70
C ARG A 211 36.75 -6.77 8.72
N ALA A 212 37.58 -5.95 9.36
CA ALA A 212 38.53 -6.38 10.40
C ALA A 212 37.86 -7.03 11.63
N ALA A 213 36.58 -6.74 11.87
CA ALA A 213 35.78 -7.36 12.94
C ALA A 213 34.86 -8.49 12.43
N ALA A 214 34.79 -8.70 11.11
CA ALA A 214 34.02 -9.76 10.48
C ALA A 214 34.77 -11.10 10.51
N THR A 215 34.04 -12.20 10.34
CA THR A 215 34.60 -13.56 10.30
C THR A 215 34.39 -14.15 8.91
N VAL A 216 35.43 -14.73 8.31
CA VAL A 216 35.29 -15.52 7.07
C VAL A 216 34.55 -16.82 7.41
N VAL A 217 33.37 -17.04 6.83
CA VAL A 217 32.57 -18.26 7.01
C VAL A 217 32.94 -19.31 5.97
N CYS A 218 33.11 -18.89 4.71
CA CYS A 218 33.45 -19.75 3.60
C CYS A 218 34.44 -19.02 2.70
N SER A 219 35.37 -19.75 2.08
CA SER A 219 36.39 -19.19 1.19
C SER A 219 36.59 -20.04 -0.07
N GLY A 220 37.40 -19.52 -1.00
CA GLY A 220 37.77 -20.21 -2.24
C GLY A 220 36.61 -20.36 -3.22
N LEU A 221 35.61 -19.49 -3.15
CA LEU A 221 34.61 -19.32 -4.20
C LEU A 221 35.19 -18.49 -5.36
N THR A 222 34.64 -18.63 -6.55
CA THR A 222 35.00 -17.83 -7.72
C THR A 222 34.01 -16.69 -7.88
N ALA A 223 34.40 -15.46 -7.50
CA ALA A 223 33.59 -14.25 -7.64
C ALA A 223 32.10 -14.45 -7.23
N PRO A 224 31.83 -14.85 -5.98
CA PRO A 224 30.46 -15.08 -5.50
C PRO A 224 29.63 -13.80 -5.62
N GLN A 225 28.39 -13.93 -6.12
CA GLN A 225 27.49 -12.82 -6.40
C GLN A 225 26.34 -12.77 -5.37
N GLN A 226 25.07 -12.84 -5.80
CA GLN A 226 23.91 -12.73 -4.92
C GLN A 226 23.80 -13.92 -3.96
N LEU A 227 23.45 -13.61 -2.71
CA LEU A 227 23.19 -14.53 -1.62
C LEU A 227 21.68 -14.70 -1.41
N TRP A 228 21.26 -15.93 -1.11
CA TRP A 228 19.92 -16.20 -0.58
C TRP A 228 20.05 -16.96 0.75
N LEU A 229 19.42 -16.43 1.80
CA LEU A 229 19.59 -16.92 3.17
C LEU A 229 18.41 -17.80 3.59
N ASP A 230 18.71 -19.05 3.93
CA ASP A 230 17.82 -19.97 4.64
C ASP A 230 18.15 -19.91 6.13
N GLU A 231 17.50 -18.97 6.82
CA GLU A 231 17.74 -18.73 8.24
C GLU A 231 17.30 -19.92 9.11
N ALA A 232 16.28 -20.66 8.71
CA ALA A 232 15.77 -21.81 9.47
C ALA A 232 16.80 -22.94 9.57
N HIS A 233 17.60 -23.13 8.52
CA HIS A 233 18.63 -24.18 8.46
C HIS A 233 20.06 -23.63 8.57
N MET A 234 20.23 -22.36 8.93
CA MET A 234 21.54 -21.68 9.00
C MET A 234 22.39 -21.93 7.75
N THR A 235 21.78 -21.74 6.59
CA THR A 235 22.36 -22.06 5.29
C THR A 235 22.28 -20.85 4.35
N ALA A 236 23.31 -20.61 3.55
CA ALA A 236 23.26 -19.65 2.45
C ALA A 236 23.41 -20.35 1.11
N TYR A 237 22.70 -19.85 0.10
CA TYR A 237 22.86 -20.26 -1.28
C TYR A 237 23.54 -19.12 -2.05
N VAL A 238 24.46 -19.46 -2.94
CA VAL A 238 25.25 -18.46 -3.69
C VAL A 238 25.57 -18.96 -5.08
N VAL A 239 25.61 -18.04 -6.05
CA VAL A 239 26.10 -18.31 -7.40
C VAL A 239 27.48 -17.70 -7.62
N GLU A 240 28.29 -18.38 -8.43
CA GLU A 240 29.64 -17.95 -8.82
C GLU A 240 29.66 -17.38 -10.23
N TYR A 241 30.15 -16.14 -10.39
CA TYR A 241 30.31 -15.52 -11.70
C TYR A 241 31.46 -16.17 -12.48
N ALA A 242 31.15 -17.27 -13.16
CA ALA A 242 32.08 -18.02 -14.01
C ALA A 242 31.34 -18.72 -15.16
N ASN A 243 32.11 -19.28 -16.09
CA ASN A 243 31.60 -20.16 -17.15
C ASN A 243 32.54 -21.36 -17.32
N PRO A 244 32.18 -22.56 -16.82
CA PRO A 244 30.94 -22.86 -16.09
C PRO A 244 30.94 -22.28 -14.67
N GLY A 245 29.84 -21.64 -14.29
CA GLY A 245 29.52 -21.18 -12.94
C GLY A 245 28.74 -22.23 -12.15
N ASN A 246 28.73 -22.06 -10.84
CA ASN A 246 28.13 -22.99 -9.88
C ASN A 246 27.04 -22.32 -9.04
N LEU A 247 26.05 -23.12 -8.61
CA LEU A 247 25.17 -22.84 -7.49
C LEU A 247 25.64 -23.67 -6.30
N PHE A 248 26.04 -23.00 -5.22
CA PHE A 248 26.47 -23.63 -3.99
C PHE A 248 25.45 -23.45 -2.87
N ARG A 249 25.35 -24.47 -2.01
CA ARG A 249 24.79 -24.39 -0.67
C ARG A 249 25.92 -24.36 0.35
N ILE A 250 25.90 -23.41 1.27
CA ILE A 250 26.91 -23.19 2.29
C ILE A 250 26.27 -23.33 3.66
N ASP A 251 26.76 -24.26 4.47
CA ASP A 251 26.44 -24.32 5.89
C ASP A 251 27.14 -23.17 6.62
N LEU A 252 26.38 -22.25 7.22
CA LEU A 252 26.90 -21.03 7.83
C LEU A 252 27.52 -21.25 9.21
N THR A 253 27.41 -22.47 9.75
CA THR A 253 28.00 -22.87 11.03
C THR A 253 29.38 -23.47 10.81
N THR A 254 29.53 -24.32 9.79
CA THR A 254 30.75 -25.08 9.50
C THR A 254 31.58 -24.49 8.37
N GLY A 255 30.99 -23.65 7.52
CA GLY A 255 31.61 -23.14 6.29
C GLY A 255 31.61 -24.14 5.13
N THR A 256 31.00 -25.32 5.30
CA THR A 256 30.99 -26.38 4.28
C THR A 256 30.18 -25.94 3.07
N LYS A 257 30.80 -25.89 1.89
CA LYS A 257 30.11 -25.64 0.61
C LYS A 257 29.81 -26.94 -0.15
N THR A 258 28.60 -27.08 -0.66
CA THR A 258 28.11 -28.21 -1.45
C THR A 258 27.61 -27.71 -2.80
N ALA A 259 28.17 -28.22 -3.90
CA ALA A 259 27.67 -27.87 -5.24
C ALA A 259 26.29 -28.50 -5.46
N LEU A 260 25.29 -27.68 -5.79
CA LEU A 260 23.95 -28.14 -6.15
C LEU A 260 23.75 -28.21 -7.66
N TYR A 261 24.42 -27.32 -8.39
CA TYR A 261 24.39 -27.30 -9.84
C TYR A 261 25.68 -26.69 -10.39
N SER A 262 26.19 -27.26 -11.49
CA SER A 262 27.34 -26.76 -12.24
C SER A 262 26.98 -26.60 -13.72
N GLY A 263 27.57 -25.62 -14.41
CA GLY A 263 27.27 -25.35 -15.81
C GLY A 263 26.30 -24.19 -16.03
N LEU A 264 26.31 -23.22 -15.11
CA LEU A 264 25.68 -21.91 -15.33
C LEU A 264 26.60 -21.04 -16.19
N ASN A 265 26.06 -20.15 -16.99
CA ASN A 265 26.80 -19.29 -17.90
C ASN A 265 26.83 -17.85 -17.38
N PHE A 266 27.88 -17.51 -16.62
CA PHE A 266 28.03 -16.23 -15.94
C PHE A 266 26.80 -15.88 -15.07
N PRO A 267 26.43 -16.73 -14.09
CA PRO A 267 25.30 -16.44 -13.21
C PRO A 267 25.61 -15.28 -12.27
N VAL A 268 24.59 -14.50 -11.91
CA VAL A 268 24.76 -13.32 -11.05
C VAL A 268 23.73 -13.25 -9.94
N GLY A 269 22.46 -13.20 -10.30
CA GLY A 269 21.36 -13.13 -9.36
C GLY A 269 20.88 -14.51 -8.95
N LEU A 270 20.38 -14.61 -7.71
CA LEU A 270 19.82 -15.83 -7.13
C LEU A 270 18.62 -15.50 -6.22
N THR A 271 17.53 -16.24 -6.38
CA THR A 271 16.50 -16.41 -5.34
C THR A 271 15.97 -17.84 -5.35
N LEU A 272 15.44 -18.33 -4.23
CA LEU A 272 14.82 -19.65 -4.11
C LEU A 272 13.33 -19.52 -3.84
N SER A 273 12.56 -20.55 -4.19
CA SER A 273 11.19 -20.72 -3.68
C SER A 273 11.22 -21.02 -2.18
N SER A 274 10.19 -20.58 -1.47
CA SER A 274 10.05 -20.67 -0.01
C SER A 274 10.08 -22.11 0.52
N ASP A 275 9.67 -23.07 -0.30
CA ASP A 275 9.70 -24.51 -0.03
C ASP A 275 11.06 -25.17 -0.34
N LEU A 276 12.05 -24.40 -0.83
CA LEU A 276 13.36 -24.86 -1.27
C LEU A 276 13.32 -25.90 -2.40
N SER A 277 12.24 -25.94 -3.19
CA SER A 277 12.15 -26.83 -4.36
C SER A 277 12.92 -26.30 -5.57
N PHE A 278 12.96 -24.98 -5.75
CA PHE A 278 13.51 -24.36 -6.95
C PHE A 278 14.47 -23.21 -6.65
N ALA A 279 15.55 -23.12 -7.42
CA ALA A 279 16.39 -21.93 -7.52
C ALA A 279 16.14 -21.21 -8.86
N TYR A 280 16.07 -19.89 -8.80
CA TYR A 280 15.91 -18.99 -9.93
C TYR A 280 17.17 -18.15 -10.07
N VAL A 281 17.83 -18.26 -11.23
CA VAL A 281 19.17 -17.71 -11.44
C VAL A 281 19.18 -16.86 -12.71
N THR A 282 19.63 -15.62 -12.62
CA THR A 282 19.95 -14.85 -13.83
C THR A 282 21.30 -15.30 -14.38
N GLU A 283 21.35 -15.59 -15.67
CA GLU A 283 22.56 -16.00 -16.39
C GLU A 283 22.87 -14.94 -17.46
N GLN A 284 23.94 -14.14 -17.26
CA GLN A 284 24.29 -13.09 -18.21
C GLN A 284 24.67 -13.64 -19.58
N GLY A 285 25.34 -14.80 -19.62
CA GLY A 285 25.71 -15.45 -20.87
C GLY A 285 24.52 -16.05 -21.64
N LEU A 286 23.35 -16.18 -21.00
CA LEU A 286 22.09 -16.59 -21.66
C LEU A 286 21.13 -15.43 -21.89
N SER A 287 21.45 -14.22 -21.41
CA SER A 287 20.53 -13.08 -21.44
C SER A 287 19.15 -13.45 -20.86
N GLY A 288 19.11 -14.15 -19.73
CA GLY A 288 17.87 -14.74 -19.23
C GLY A 288 17.91 -15.22 -17.78
N ILE A 289 16.82 -15.90 -17.39
CA ILE A 289 16.63 -16.52 -16.08
C ILE A 289 16.39 -18.01 -16.27
N SER A 290 17.17 -18.83 -15.56
CA SER A 290 16.93 -20.26 -15.45
C SER A 290 16.31 -20.63 -14.11
N ARG A 291 15.41 -21.63 -14.15
CA ARG A 291 14.89 -22.32 -12.97
C ARG A 291 15.56 -23.67 -12.87
N ILE A 292 16.09 -24.00 -11.69
CA ILE A 292 16.74 -25.27 -11.37
C ILE A 292 15.90 -25.95 -10.30
N GLU A 293 15.48 -27.18 -10.54
CA GLU A 293 14.87 -28.04 -9.52
C GLU A 293 15.97 -28.62 -8.63
N LEU A 294 15.96 -28.31 -7.34
CA LEU A 294 17.08 -28.60 -6.44
C LEU A 294 17.22 -30.10 -6.12
N SER A 295 16.13 -30.87 -6.22
CA SER A 295 16.13 -32.31 -5.96
C SER A 295 16.68 -33.14 -7.13
N THR A 296 16.44 -32.69 -8.38
CA THR A 296 16.80 -33.44 -9.61
C THR A 296 17.98 -32.84 -10.35
N GLY A 297 18.31 -31.56 -10.09
CA GLY A 297 19.27 -30.79 -10.86
C GLY A 297 18.77 -30.41 -12.26
N ILE A 298 17.47 -30.57 -12.57
CA ILE A 298 16.92 -30.19 -13.88
C ILE A 298 16.90 -28.67 -14.01
N LYS A 299 17.58 -28.14 -15.03
CA LYS A 299 17.59 -26.71 -15.38
C LYS A 299 16.71 -26.44 -16.62
N ILE A 300 15.84 -25.44 -16.52
CA ILE A 300 15.09 -24.90 -17.66
C ILE A 300 15.27 -23.39 -17.77
N LEU A 301 15.26 -22.85 -18.99
CA LEU A 301 15.18 -21.40 -19.21
C LEU A 301 13.72 -20.96 -19.09
N ILE A 302 13.42 -20.04 -18.18
CA ILE A 302 12.04 -19.56 -17.96
C ILE A 302 11.81 -18.17 -18.55
N ALA A 303 12.85 -17.38 -18.75
CA ALA A 303 12.78 -16.07 -19.41
C ALA A 303 14.07 -15.78 -20.16
N GLY A 304 13.96 -15.16 -21.33
CA GLY A 304 15.11 -14.74 -22.15
C GLY A 304 14.92 -13.33 -22.70
N GLY A 305 15.95 -12.80 -23.36
CA GLY A 305 15.93 -11.45 -23.93
C GLY A 305 16.21 -10.34 -22.91
N LEU A 306 16.72 -10.69 -21.73
CA LEU A 306 17.15 -9.73 -20.72
C LEU A 306 18.55 -9.20 -21.03
N THR A 307 18.71 -7.88 -20.97
CA THR A 307 19.99 -7.20 -21.19
C THR A 307 20.81 -7.19 -19.92
N ALA A 308 21.96 -7.87 -19.92
CA ALA A 308 22.87 -7.96 -18.78
C ALA A 308 22.14 -8.15 -17.42
N PRO A 309 21.29 -9.19 -17.29
CA PRO A 309 20.50 -9.39 -16.09
C PRO A 309 21.42 -9.55 -14.88
N PHE A 310 21.06 -8.88 -13.78
CA PHE A 310 21.84 -8.83 -12.55
C PHE A 310 21.06 -9.47 -11.40
N PHE A 311 20.87 -8.82 -10.25
CA PHE A 311 20.16 -9.46 -9.14
C PHE A 311 18.67 -9.56 -9.41
N LEU A 312 18.04 -10.55 -8.76
CA LEU A 312 16.60 -10.77 -8.78
C LEU A 312 16.03 -11.02 -7.39
N THR A 313 14.75 -10.72 -7.21
CA THR A 313 14.00 -10.98 -5.97
C THR A 313 12.53 -11.27 -6.31
N TRP A 314 11.83 -11.96 -5.42
CA TRP A 314 10.37 -12.08 -5.51
C TRP A 314 9.69 -10.73 -5.31
N THR A 315 8.56 -10.50 -5.99
CA THR A 315 7.71 -9.33 -5.74
C THR A 315 7.05 -9.37 -4.37
N ASP A 316 6.64 -10.57 -3.96
CA ASP A 316 5.85 -10.84 -2.76
C ASP A 316 5.87 -12.35 -2.46
N SER A 317 5.19 -12.76 -1.38
CA SER A 317 5.14 -14.14 -0.91
C SER A 317 4.30 -15.08 -1.78
N THR A 318 3.65 -14.62 -2.85
CA THR A 318 2.96 -15.50 -3.81
C THR A 318 3.94 -16.23 -4.72
N GLU A 319 5.18 -15.74 -4.82
CA GLU A 319 6.25 -16.33 -5.66
C GLU A 319 5.84 -16.50 -7.13
N SER A 320 4.92 -15.65 -7.60
CA SER A 320 4.41 -15.66 -8.98
C SER A 320 5.23 -14.77 -9.92
N ARG A 321 5.95 -13.78 -9.38
CA ARG A 321 6.71 -12.80 -10.15
C ARG A 321 8.05 -12.45 -9.53
N LEU A 322 9.06 -12.34 -10.39
CA LEU A 322 10.40 -11.88 -10.05
C LEU A 322 10.59 -10.44 -10.52
N LEU A 323 11.29 -9.62 -9.75
CA LEU A 323 11.85 -8.34 -10.19
C LEU A 323 13.34 -8.54 -10.47
N VAL A 324 13.79 -8.07 -11.64
CA VAL A 324 15.16 -8.29 -12.12
C VAL A 324 15.77 -6.98 -12.58
N ALA A 325 16.97 -6.69 -12.09
CA ALA A 325 17.75 -5.56 -12.58
C ALA A 325 18.41 -5.90 -13.92
N GLU A 326 18.26 -5.03 -14.91
CA GLU A 326 18.93 -5.11 -16.21
C GLU A 326 19.91 -3.94 -16.33
N ARG A 327 21.21 -4.27 -16.34
CA ARG A 327 22.29 -3.27 -16.39
C ARG A 327 22.41 -2.62 -17.77
N ASP A 328 23.47 -1.82 -17.97
CA ASP A 328 23.73 -1.15 -19.25
C ASP A 328 23.71 -2.15 -20.43
N PRO A 329 23.18 -1.75 -21.60
CA PRO A 329 22.60 -0.44 -21.88
C PRO A 329 21.11 -0.30 -21.49
N ALA A 330 20.48 -1.29 -20.87
CA ALA A 330 19.02 -1.28 -20.65
C ALA A 330 18.57 -0.35 -19.52
N ASN A 331 19.32 -0.30 -18.40
CA ASN A 331 19.06 0.58 -17.25
C ASN A 331 17.58 0.61 -16.83
N ARG A 332 17.08 -0.58 -16.48
CA ARG A 332 15.69 -0.79 -16.09
C ARG A 332 15.55 -1.92 -15.07
N ILE A 333 14.39 -1.99 -14.44
CA ILE A 333 13.92 -3.17 -13.74
C ILE A 333 12.82 -3.82 -14.59
N SER A 334 12.92 -5.13 -14.78
CA SER A 334 11.89 -5.95 -15.42
C SER A 334 11.18 -6.84 -14.42
N SER A 335 9.89 -7.08 -14.65
CA SER A 335 9.12 -8.09 -13.93
C SER A 335 8.96 -9.35 -14.78
N VAL A 336 9.17 -10.52 -14.19
CA VAL A 336 9.07 -11.82 -14.86
C VAL A 336 8.03 -12.68 -14.18
N ASP A 337 6.96 -13.02 -14.90
CA ASP A 337 5.89 -13.91 -14.44
C ASP A 337 6.30 -15.37 -14.60
N VAL A 338 6.65 -16.03 -13.50
CA VAL A 338 7.19 -17.41 -13.53
C VAL A 338 6.10 -18.45 -13.76
N THR A 339 4.82 -18.06 -13.73
CA THR A 339 3.68 -18.94 -14.01
C THR A 339 3.43 -19.10 -15.51
N LYS A 340 4.10 -18.30 -16.34
CA LYS A 340 3.97 -18.29 -17.80
C LYS A 340 5.23 -18.78 -18.49
N THR A 341 5.05 -19.48 -19.60
CA THR A 341 6.16 -20.02 -20.42
C THR A 341 6.57 -19.12 -21.59
N SER A 342 5.81 -18.06 -21.88
CA SER A 342 6.10 -17.06 -22.91
C SER A 342 5.44 -15.73 -22.59
N ASN A 343 5.90 -14.63 -23.22
CA ASN A 343 5.41 -13.26 -22.99
C ASN A 343 5.34 -12.90 -21.50
N ASN A 344 6.34 -13.36 -20.75
CA ASN A 344 6.35 -13.32 -19.30
C ASN A 344 7.25 -12.23 -18.73
N VAL A 345 8.05 -11.56 -19.57
CA VAL A 345 8.88 -10.41 -19.20
C VAL A 345 8.13 -9.11 -19.51
N ASN A 346 7.98 -8.25 -18.51
CA ASN A 346 7.35 -6.94 -18.65
C ASN A 346 8.26 -5.85 -18.06
N LEU A 347 8.18 -4.64 -18.61
CA LEU A 347 8.86 -3.50 -18.01
C LEU A 347 8.23 -3.18 -16.64
N PHE A 348 9.05 -3.00 -15.61
CA PHE A 348 8.60 -2.60 -14.27
C PHE A 348 9.01 -1.16 -13.94
N ILE A 349 10.30 -0.84 -14.07
CA ILE A 349 10.83 0.53 -13.94
C ILE A 349 11.70 0.82 -15.17
N GLY A 350 11.30 1.77 -16.02
CA GLY A 350 11.98 2.05 -17.29
C GLY A 350 13.10 3.09 -17.25
N ASN A 351 13.27 3.79 -16.14
CA ASN A 351 14.18 4.92 -16.01
C ASN A 351 15.00 4.82 -14.72
N THR A 352 15.79 3.75 -14.60
CA THR A 352 16.79 3.69 -13.53
C THR A 352 18.00 4.54 -13.88
N ALA A 353 18.75 4.96 -12.86
CA ALA A 353 20.11 5.39 -13.05
C ALA A 353 20.98 4.26 -13.65
N SER A 354 22.21 4.60 -14.07
CA SER A 354 23.10 3.66 -14.76
C SER A 354 23.46 2.45 -13.88
N ARG A 355 23.42 1.26 -14.49
CA ARG A 355 23.73 -0.05 -13.91
C ARG A 355 22.93 -0.33 -12.63
N PRO A 356 21.58 -0.46 -12.72
CA PRO A 356 20.82 -0.98 -11.60
C PRO A 356 21.36 -2.38 -11.25
N SER A 357 21.57 -2.61 -9.97
CA SER A 357 22.16 -3.84 -9.44
C SER A 357 21.14 -4.64 -8.66
N SER A 358 20.43 -4.00 -7.73
CA SER A 358 19.40 -4.66 -6.91
C SER A 358 18.17 -3.76 -6.75
N ILE A 359 17.04 -4.39 -6.46
CA ILE A 359 15.79 -3.74 -6.11
C ILE A 359 15.26 -4.37 -4.83
N VAL A 360 14.71 -3.56 -3.93
CA VAL A 360 14.01 -4.03 -2.74
C VAL A 360 12.69 -3.28 -2.56
N ALA A 361 11.62 -4.00 -2.25
CA ALA A 361 10.37 -3.39 -1.81
C ALA A 361 10.51 -2.97 -0.34
N THR A 362 10.30 -1.68 -0.06
CA THR A 362 10.36 -1.14 1.31
C THR A 362 8.97 -1.08 1.93
N GLN A 363 7.95 -0.86 1.10
CA GLN A 363 6.51 -0.90 1.43
C GLN A 363 5.73 -1.25 0.14
N PRO A 364 4.44 -1.64 0.20
CA PRO A 364 3.63 -1.79 -1.00
C PRO A 364 3.72 -0.55 -1.91
N GLY A 365 4.12 -0.73 -3.17
CA GLY A 365 4.28 0.36 -4.13
C GLY A 365 5.53 1.23 -3.96
N SER A 366 6.39 0.98 -2.97
CA SER A 366 7.63 1.73 -2.74
C SER A 366 8.85 0.82 -2.83
N TYR A 367 9.78 1.18 -3.72
CA TYR A 367 10.94 0.37 -4.08
C TYR A 367 12.21 1.20 -3.99
N CYS A 368 13.28 0.64 -3.44
CA CYS A 368 14.63 1.21 -3.56
C CYS A 368 15.42 0.41 -4.59
N VAL A 369 16.14 1.11 -5.46
CA VAL A 369 17.01 0.52 -6.48
C VAL A 369 18.44 1.00 -6.25
N CYS A 370 19.37 0.07 -6.10
CA CYS A 370 20.79 0.39 -6.03
C CYS A 370 21.38 0.45 -7.44
N CYS A 371 22.03 1.55 -7.77
CA CYS A 371 22.67 1.82 -9.06
C CYS A 371 24.17 2.10 -8.86
N ASN A 372 24.91 2.32 -9.96
CA ASN A 372 26.37 2.49 -9.86
C ASN A 372 26.78 3.64 -8.93
N SER A 373 26.17 4.81 -9.10
CA SER A 373 26.55 6.03 -8.39
C SER A 373 25.54 6.52 -7.36
N GLU A 374 24.39 5.86 -7.26
CA GLU A 374 23.26 6.33 -6.46
C GLU A 374 22.33 5.20 -6.01
N VAL A 375 21.50 5.52 -5.02
CA VAL A 375 20.34 4.72 -4.63
C VAL A 375 19.11 5.58 -4.85
N ASP A 376 18.14 5.06 -5.60
CA ASP A 376 16.90 5.75 -5.93
C ASP A 376 15.70 5.08 -5.29
N GLN A 377 14.75 5.88 -4.83
CA GLN A 377 13.43 5.44 -4.42
C GLN A 377 12.40 5.67 -5.53
N TYR A 378 11.62 4.64 -5.83
CA TYR A 378 10.51 4.66 -6.77
C TYR A 378 9.22 4.40 -6.01
N ALA A 379 8.28 5.32 -6.13
CA ALA A 379 6.89 5.06 -5.80
C ALA A 379 6.20 4.59 -7.09
N LEU A 380 6.06 3.29 -7.25
CA LEU A 380 5.23 2.67 -8.29
C LEU A 380 3.87 2.41 -7.67
N MET A 381 3.05 3.45 -7.64
CA MET A 381 1.65 3.27 -7.34
C MET A 381 1.01 2.56 -8.53
N ALA A 382 0.12 1.59 -8.26
CA ALA A 382 -0.90 1.29 -9.25
C ALA A 382 -1.55 2.64 -9.58
N SER A 383 -1.52 3.07 -10.84
CA SER A 383 -2.33 4.18 -11.27
C SER A 383 -3.78 3.74 -11.17
N THR A 384 -4.38 3.84 -9.99
CA THR A 384 -5.82 3.90 -9.88
C THR A 384 -6.19 5.22 -10.55
N GLY A 385 -6.78 5.12 -11.73
CA GLY A 385 -7.14 6.28 -12.53
C GLY A 385 -7.85 7.33 -11.69
N THR A 386 -7.31 8.55 -11.70
CA THR A 386 -7.96 9.83 -11.33
C THR A 386 -8.86 9.91 -10.09
N GLY A 387 -8.82 8.96 -9.14
CA GLY A 387 -9.53 9.12 -7.89
C GLY A 387 -9.17 8.10 -6.82
N TRP A 388 -9.33 8.55 -5.57
CA TRP A 388 -9.05 7.80 -4.35
C TRP A 388 -10.31 7.16 -3.76
N TYR A 389 -11.43 7.15 -4.49
CA TYR A 389 -12.65 6.45 -4.08
C TYR A 389 -12.55 4.97 -4.49
N LYS A 390 -12.67 4.06 -3.52
CA LYS A 390 -12.44 2.62 -3.71
C LYS A 390 -13.72 1.84 -3.99
N GLY A 391 -14.88 2.33 -3.57
CA GLY A 391 -16.17 1.64 -3.69
C GLY A 391 -16.95 1.63 -2.38
N ILE A 392 -17.93 0.73 -2.29
CA ILE A 392 -18.81 0.56 -1.13
C ILE A 392 -18.47 -0.75 -0.41
N GLY A 393 -17.83 -0.66 0.75
CA GLY A 393 -17.34 -1.82 1.50
C GLY A 393 -16.43 -2.71 0.65
N PHE A 394 -16.83 -3.97 0.49
CA PHE A 394 -16.19 -4.96 -0.38
C PHE A 394 -16.74 -4.97 -1.81
N VAL A 395 -17.44 -3.92 -2.26
CA VAL A 395 -17.80 -3.75 -3.68
C VAL A 395 -16.95 -2.63 -4.27
N PRO A 396 -15.89 -2.97 -5.03
CA PRO A 396 -15.08 -1.99 -5.75
C PRO A 396 -15.91 -1.10 -6.67
N TRP A 397 -15.53 0.17 -6.81
CA TRP A 397 -16.26 1.16 -7.62
C TRP A 397 -16.50 0.71 -9.07
N ASN A 398 -15.56 -0.06 -9.64
CA ASN A 398 -15.64 -0.57 -11.01
C ASN A 398 -16.50 -1.83 -11.14
N LEU A 399 -16.94 -2.41 -10.02
CA LEU A 399 -17.91 -3.51 -9.95
C LEU A 399 -19.32 -2.99 -9.57
N ILE A 400 -19.51 -1.67 -9.54
CA ILE A 400 -20.81 -1.02 -9.52
C ILE A 400 -21.20 -0.71 -10.97
N THR A 401 -22.26 -1.34 -11.45
CA THR A 401 -22.73 -1.19 -12.83
C THR A 401 -23.23 0.23 -13.11
N ALA A 402 -23.38 0.60 -14.39
CA ALA A 402 -23.96 1.88 -14.78
C ALA A 402 -25.42 2.08 -14.27
N LEU A 403 -26.10 0.99 -13.88
CA LEU A 403 -27.42 1.05 -13.27
C LEU A 403 -27.38 1.20 -11.74
N GLY A 404 -26.18 1.27 -11.14
CA GLY A 404 -25.95 1.47 -9.71
C GLY A 404 -26.08 0.22 -8.86
N LYS A 405 -26.04 -0.97 -9.47
CA LYS A 405 -26.09 -2.27 -8.79
C LYS A 405 -24.70 -2.89 -8.68
N ALA A 406 -24.44 -3.64 -7.62
CA ALA A 406 -23.22 -4.42 -7.47
C ALA A 406 -23.22 -5.67 -8.39
N ASP A 407 -22.08 -5.95 -9.01
CA ASP A 407 -21.82 -7.20 -9.74
C ASP A 407 -20.37 -7.66 -9.57
N THR A 408 -20.07 -8.26 -8.41
CA THR A 408 -18.76 -8.87 -8.14
C THR A 408 -18.54 -10.21 -8.86
N THR A 409 -19.60 -10.79 -9.43
CA THR A 409 -19.54 -12.11 -10.10
C THR A 409 -18.70 -12.09 -11.38
N THR A 410 -18.50 -10.90 -11.94
CA THR A 410 -17.58 -10.66 -13.06
C THR A 410 -16.11 -10.91 -12.71
N GLN A 411 -15.76 -11.00 -11.41
CA GLN A 411 -14.41 -11.27 -10.90
C GLN A 411 -14.44 -12.52 -9.98
N PRO A 412 -14.48 -13.73 -10.53
CA PRO A 412 -14.71 -14.95 -9.74
C PRO A 412 -13.61 -15.30 -8.74
N ALA A 413 -12.39 -14.77 -8.93
CA ALA A 413 -11.29 -14.93 -7.98
C ALA A 413 -11.37 -13.97 -6.79
N TYR A 414 -12.25 -12.97 -6.83
CA TYR A 414 -12.43 -12.03 -5.73
C TYR A 414 -13.21 -12.71 -4.58
N PRO A 415 -12.67 -12.74 -3.34
CA PRO A 415 -13.27 -13.55 -2.27
C PRO A 415 -14.63 -13.04 -1.77
N PHE A 416 -14.93 -11.75 -1.92
CA PHE A 416 -16.21 -11.17 -1.49
C PHE A 416 -17.20 -11.18 -2.65
N GLN A 417 -18.01 -12.24 -2.70
CA GLN A 417 -19.02 -12.43 -3.73
C GLN A 417 -20.40 -12.01 -3.24
N PHE A 418 -21.01 -11.05 -3.95
CA PHE A 418 -22.42 -10.69 -3.82
C PHE A 418 -23.21 -11.21 -5.01
N PRO A 419 -24.52 -11.49 -4.85
CA PRO A 419 -25.38 -11.84 -5.96
C PRO A 419 -25.31 -10.78 -7.07
N LYS A 420 -25.34 -11.23 -8.32
CA LYS A 420 -25.39 -10.33 -9.46
C LYS A 420 -26.60 -9.39 -9.35
N ASP A 421 -26.41 -8.14 -9.76
CA ASP A 421 -27.45 -7.11 -9.80
C ASP A 421 -28.03 -6.73 -8.42
N SER A 422 -27.21 -6.80 -7.35
CA SER A 422 -27.62 -6.44 -5.99
C SER A 422 -27.72 -4.92 -5.80
N PRO A 423 -28.87 -4.36 -5.35
CA PRO A 423 -28.97 -2.97 -4.92
C PRO A 423 -28.29 -2.73 -3.57
N PHE A 424 -28.10 -1.47 -3.22
CA PHE A 424 -27.52 -1.04 -1.96
C PHE A 424 -28.59 -0.57 -0.96
N GLY A 425 -28.43 -0.90 0.33
CA GLY A 425 -29.35 -0.51 1.40
C GLY A 425 -28.71 -0.59 2.79
N GLY A 426 -29.33 0.04 3.79
CA GLY A 426 -28.78 0.19 5.13
C GLY A 426 -27.62 1.19 5.21
N THR A 427 -26.69 0.98 6.13
CA THR A 427 -25.48 1.82 6.30
C THR A 427 -24.39 1.37 5.34
N LEU A 428 -23.98 2.25 4.42
CA LEU A 428 -23.05 1.96 3.33
C LEU A 428 -21.65 2.49 3.67
N PRO A 429 -20.62 1.64 3.80
CA PRO A 429 -19.25 2.08 4.01
C PRO A 429 -18.66 2.60 2.70
N VAL A 430 -18.56 3.91 2.54
CA VAL A 430 -17.87 4.54 1.40
C VAL A 430 -16.37 4.52 1.69
N ASN A 431 -15.62 3.78 0.88
CA ASN A 431 -14.19 3.57 1.11
C ASN A 431 -13.33 4.54 0.29
N ILE A 432 -12.32 5.11 0.96
CA ILE A 432 -11.35 6.08 0.44
C ILE A 432 -9.93 5.53 0.64
N ASP A 433 -9.09 5.66 -0.38
CA ASP A 433 -7.67 5.38 -0.30
C ASP A 433 -6.94 6.54 0.39
N HIS A 434 -7.09 6.61 1.71
CA HIS A 434 -6.55 7.72 2.51
C HIS A 434 -5.03 7.85 2.39
N TYR A 435 -4.32 6.72 2.31
CA TYR A 435 -2.86 6.70 2.20
C TYR A 435 -2.39 7.38 0.90
N ASN A 436 -2.93 6.96 -0.24
CA ASN A 436 -2.55 7.53 -1.53
C ASN A 436 -3.08 8.95 -1.72
N ALA A 437 -4.27 9.27 -1.18
CA ALA A 437 -4.79 10.63 -1.15
C ALA A 437 -3.85 11.57 -0.40
N TRP A 438 -3.40 11.18 0.80
CA TRP A 438 -2.47 11.96 1.61
C TRP A 438 -1.13 12.19 0.89
N GLY A 439 -0.56 11.13 0.31
CA GLY A 439 0.69 11.19 -0.45
C GLY A 439 0.60 12.08 -1.70
N SER A 440 -0.62 12.30 -2.21
CA SER A 440 -0.90 13.15 -3.37
C SER A 440 -1.26 14.60 -2.99
N GLY A 441 -1.11 14.99 -1.72
CA GLY A 441 -1.38 16.34 -1.24
C GLY A 441 -2.86 16.62 -0.89
N ILE A 442 -3.73 15.63 -1.01
CA ILE A 442 -5.13 15.74 -0.58
C ILE A 442 -5.20 15.70 0.94
N LYS A 443 -6.00 16.60 1.51
CA LYS A 443 -6.23 16.69 2.95
C LYS A 443 -7.68 16.51 3.33
N TYR A 444 -8.60 16.77 2.41
CA TYR A 444 -10.02 16.64 2.69
C TYR A 444 -10.75 15.95 1.54
N TYR A 445 -11.91 15.37 1.87
CA TYR A 445 -12.86 14.88 0.89
C TYR A 445 -14.29 15.17 1.33
N LYS A 446 -15.20 15.20 0.36
CA LYS A 446 -16.65 15.25 0.58
C LYS A 446 -17.30 14.04 -0.06
N VAL A 447 -18.31 13.50 0.61
CA VAL A 447 -19.23 12.51 0.04
C VAL A 447 -20.57 13.21 -0.19
N LEU A 448 -21.12 13.08 -1.40
CA LEU A 448 -22.38 13.71 -1.79
C LEU A 448 -23.31 12.67 -2.41
N ILE A 449 -24.60 12.82 -2.12
CA ILE A 449 -25.69 12.12 -2.83
C ILE A 449 -26.53 13.19 -3.53
N ASP A 450 -26.64 13.08 -4.86
CA ASP A 450 -27.35 14.04 -5.73
C ASP A 450 -26.93 15.50 -5.48
N GLY A 451 -25.62 15.71 -5.29
CA GLY A 451 -25.03 17.03 -5.01
C GLY A 451 -25.23 17.54 -3.58
N SER A 452 -25.89 16.77 -2.70
CA SER A 452 -26.06 17.12 -1.28
C SER A 452 -24.97 16.49 -0.42
N PRO A 453 -24.16 17.27 0.32
CA PRO A 453 -23.12 16.74 1.19
C PRO A 453 -23.65 15.87 2.33
N ARG A 454 -22.84 14.88 2.72
CA ARG A 454 -23.13 13.90 3.77
C ARG A 454 -22.39 14.26 5.07
N PHE A 455 -23.05 14.08 6.21
CA PHE A 455 -22.62 14.60 7.53
C PHE A 455 -22.51 13.53 8.63
N GLU A 456 -22.51 12.26 8.24
CA GLU A 456 -22.44 11.12 9.14
C GLU A 456 -21.16 11.10 9.98
N SER A 457 -21.26 10.60 11.20
CA SER A 457 -20.14 10.51 12.15
C SER A 457 -20.10 9.15 12.82
N TRP A 458 -18.90 8.67 13.13
CA TRP A 458 -18.69 7.37 13.76
C TRP A 458 -17.40 7.34 14.57
N ASN A 459 -17.29 6.41 15.49
CA ASN A 459 -16.06 6.15 16.22
C ASN A 459 -15.22 5.12 15.46
N ASP A 460 -13.93 5.39 15.31
CA ASP A 460 -12.96 4.43 14.77
C ASP A 460 -11.84 4.16 15.78
N LEU A 461 -11.10 3.08 15.56
CA LEU A 461 -9.99 2.65 16.40
C LEU A 461 -8.65 2.96 15.74
N ARG A 462 -7.75 3.59 16.49
CA ARG A 462 -6.38 3.88 16.11
C ARG A 462 -5.41 3.07 16.95
N LEU A 463 -4.32 2.62 16.31
CA LEU A 463 -3.22 1.91 16.96
C LEU A 463 -2.54 2.82 17.98
N ASN A 464 -2.41 2.31 19.20
CA ASN A 464 -1.54 2.87 20.21
C ASN A 464 -0.14 2.27 20.04
N THR A 465 0.80 3.08 19.55
CA THR A 465 2.17 2.64 19.28
C THR A 465 2.97 2.30 20.55
N THR A 466 2.45 2.63 21.74
CA THR A 466 3.11 2.30 23.01
C THR A 466 2.89 0.84 23.41
N ASN A 467 1.70 0.29 23.15
CA ASN A 467 1.32 -1.07 23.54
C ASN A 467 1.04 -2.01 22.35
N GLY A 468 0.96 -1.47 21.12
CA GLY A 468 0.69 -2.25 19.91
C GLY A 468 -0.77 -2.65 19.72
N HIS A 469 -1.72 -2.07 20.46
CA HIS A 469 -3.14 -2.40 20.39
C HIS A 469 -3.97 -1.31 19.71
N TYR A 470 -5.07 -1.67 19.05
CA TYR A 470 -6.05 -0.73 18.50
C TYR A 470 -7.07 -0.33 19.59
N ASP A 471 -6.66 0.54 20.51
CA ASP A 471 -7.46 0.93 21.68
C ASP A 471 -7.72 2.43 21.83
N ILE A 472 -7.20 3.27 20.91
CA ILE A 472 -7.50 4.70 20.88
C ILE A 472 -8.77 4.91 20.07
N ILE A 473 -9.85 5.35 20.73
CA ILE A 473 -11.11 5.68 20.06
C ILE A 473 -11.04 7.13 19.54
N GLU A 474 -11.36 7.31 18.27
CA GLU A 474 -11.37 8.62 17.61
C GLU A 474 -12.68 8.86 16.86
N LEU A 475 -13.32 10.00 17.12
CA LEU A 475 -14.55 10.40 16.42
C LEU A 475 -14.21 10.92 15.02
N GLN A 476 -14.64 10.17 14.01
CA GLN A 476 -14.64 10.58 12.62
C GLN A 476 -15.92 11.35 12.32
N LYS A 477 -15.78 12.55 11.75
CA LYS A 477 -16.90 13.41 11.34
C LYS A 477 -16.42 14.47 10.34
N PRO A 478 -17.31 15.02 9.50
CA PRO A 478 -16.96 16.16 8.69
C PRO A 478 -17.05 17.46 9.51
N ASP A 479 -16.49 18.53 8.94
CA ASP A 479 -16.73 19.89 9.39
C ASP A 479 -18.14 20.40 9.02
N ILE A 480 -18.44 21.64 9.38
CA ILE A 480 -19.73 22.29 9.08
C ILE A 480 -20.02 22.43 7.59
N ASN A 481 -19.00 22.36 6.74
CA ASN A 481 -19.10 22.46 5.28
C ASN A 481 -19.10 21.08 4.60
N GLY A 482 -19.08 19.98 5.37
CA GLY A 482 -19.12 18.61 4.87
C GLY A 482 -17.75 18.00 4.53
N PHE A 483 -16.64 18.64 4.92
CA PHE A 483 -15.29 18.13 4.68
C PHE A 483 -14.88 17.11 5.74
N TYR A 484 -14.64 15.88 5.31
CA TYR A 484 -13.94 14.87 6.09
C TYR A 484 -12.44 15.02 5.91
N SER A 485 -11.67 14.67 6.95
CA SER A 485 -10.21 14.66 6.87
C SER A 485 -9.70 13.37 6.27
N VAL A 486 -8.77 13.47 5.32
CA VAL A 486 -7.96 12.32 4.89
C VAL A 486 -7.07 11.88 6.05
N HIS A 487 -7.02 10.57 6.32
CA HIS A 487 -6.21 10.04 7.42
C HIS A 487 -4.72 10.35 7.22
N ASN A 488 -4.08 10.83 8.28
CA ASN A 488 -2.63 11.02 8.29
C ASN A 488 -1.94 9.64 8.39
N PRO A 489 -1.04 9.25 7.46
CA PRO A 489 -0.33 7.98 7.50
C PRO A 489 0.51 7.74 8.76
N ALA A 490 0.82 8.80 9.53
CA ALA A 490 1.45 8.64 10.85
C ALA A 490 0.52 8.02 11.90
N ALA A 491 -0.80 8.04 11.67
CA ALA A 491 -1.83 7.39 12.46
C ALA A 491 -2.28 6.11 11.76
N MET A 492 -2.16 4.96 12.42
CA MET A 492 -2.63 3.69 11.88
C MET A 492 -4.05 3.39 12.38
N TYR A 493 -5.05 3.53 11.52
CA TYR A 493 -6.45 3.19 11.82
C TYR A 493 -6.71 1.71 11.55
N TYR A 494 -7.63 1.10 12.31
CA TYR A 494 -8.05 -0.28 12.10
C TYR A 494 -8.83 -0.41 10.78
N ASN A 495 -9.73 0.54 10.51
CA ASN A 495 -10.48 0.65 9.26
C ASN A 495 -9.80 1.65 8.32
N SER A 496 -8.62 1.31 7.82
CA SER A 496 -7.73 2.23 7.08
C SER A 496 -8.33 2.87 5.83
N ASP A 497 -9.37 2.26 5.25
CA ASP A 497 -10.05 2.75 4.05
C ASP A 497 -11.40 3.40 4.33
N LEU A 498 -11.95 3.32 5.54
CA LEU A 498 -13.31 3.79 5.80
C LEU A 498 -13.36 5.32 5.73
N GLY A 499 -14.17 5.85 4.82
CA GLY A 499 -14.29 7.28 4.60
C GLY A 499 -15.64 7.89 4.97
N CYS A 500 -16.73 7.12 4.93
CA CYS A 500 -18.05 7.55 5.41
C CYS A 500 -18.93 6.33 5.67
N LEU A 501 -19.71 6.35 6.75
CA LEU A 501 -20.82 5.42 6.96
C LEU A 501 -22.11 6.08 6.48
N LEU A 502 -22.35 6.02 5.17
CA LEU A 502 -23.48 6.66 4.52
C LEU A 502 -24.80 5.99 4.92
N GLU A 503 -25.70 6.73 5.56
CA GLU A 503 -26.99 6.23 6.01
C GLU A 503 -28.03 6.27 4.88
N SER A 504 -28.11 5.18 4.09
CA SER A 504 -28.97 5.17 2.90
C SER A 504 -30.47 5.21 3.20
N THR A 505 -30.87 4.90 4.44
CA THR A 505 -32.27 5.00 4.91
C THR A 505 -32.80 6.44 4.95
N THR A 506 -31.90 7.43 4.92
CA THR A 506 -32.23 8.86 4.83
C THR A 506 -32.38 9.35 3.39
N VAL A 507 -32.13 8.47 2.42
CA VAL A 507 -32.26 8.74 0.98
C VAL A 507 -33.48 7.97 0.45
N SER A 508 -34.18 8.53 -0.51
CA SER A 508 -35.28 7.84 -1.19
C SER A 508 -34.80 6.55 -1.87
N ASN A 509 -35.70 5.60 -2.09
CA ASN A 509 -35.38 4.44 -2.94
C ASN A 509 -35.33 4.88 -4.40
N GLY A 510 -34.35 4.38 -5.16
CA GLY A 510 -34.16 4.74 -6.57
C GLY A 510 -32.69 4.84 -6.96
N GLN A 511 -32.44 5.29 -8.19
CA GLN A 511 -31.09 5.58 -8.66
C GLN A 511 -30.66 6.96 -8.21
N HIS A 512 -29.47 7.03 -7.61
CA HIS A 512 -28.85 8.25 -7.10
C HIS A 512 -27.44 8.40 -7.67
N THR A 513 -26.94 9.64 -7.69
CA THR A 513 -25.54 9.92 -8.02
C THR A 513 -24.75 10.03 -6.73
N LEU A 514 -23.83 9.10 -6.49
CA LEU A 514 -22.80 9.20 -5.48
C LEU A 514 -21.60 9.93 -6.08
N LEU A 515 -21.24 11.07 -5.49
CA LEU A 515 -20.07 11.85 -5.88
C LEU A 515 -19.12 11.95 -4.69
N VAL A 516 -17.84 11.68 -4.92
CA VAL A 516 -16.76 11.90 -3.96
C VAL A 516 -15.82 12.97 -4.52
N GLU A 517 -15.66 14.06 -3.79
CA GLU A 517 -14.80 15.18 -4.16
C GLU A 517 -13.58 15.23 -3.24
N PHE A 518 -12.42 15.58 -3.78
CA PHE A 518 -11.14 15.58 -3.06
C PHE A 518 -10.48 16.95 -3.14
N TYR A 519 -9.91 17.39 -2.02
CA TYR A 519 -9.45 18.76 -1.83
C TYR A 519 -8.06 18.81 -1.18
N ASP A 520 -7.30 19.84 -1.55
CA ASP A 520 -6.02 20.15 -0.92
C ASP A 520 -6.19 20.79 0.46
N ALA A 521 -5.07 21.16 1.09
CA ALA A 521 -5.07 21.81 2.40
C ALA A 521 -5.79 23.18 2.43
N ALA A 522 -5.94 23.84 1.26
CA ALA A 522 -6.61 25.12 1.10
C ALA A 522 -8.11 24.97 0.78
N HIS A 523 -8.65 23.74 0.84
CA HIS A 523 -10.01 23.40 0.42
C HIS A 523 -10.29 23.70 -1.07
N VAL A 524 -9.27 23.72 -1.92
CA VAL A 524 -9.44 23.79 -3.37
C VAL A 524 -9.66 22.38 -3.90
N GLN A 525 -10.71 22.20 -4.70
CA GLN A 525 -11.03 20.89 -5.28
C GLN A 525 -9.94 20.50 -6.29
N VAL A 526 -9.35 19.32 -6.07
CA VAL A 526 -8.30 18.76 -6.91
C VAL A 526 -8.89 17.76 -7.92
N SER A 527 -9.84 16.95 -7.48
CA SER A 527 -10.50 15.96 -8.33
C SER A 527 -11.85 15.52 -7.77
N SER A 528 -12.59 14.74 -8.55
CA SER A 528 -13.78 14.04 -8.08
C SER A 528 -14.01 12.73 -8.85
N MET A 529 -14.79 11.83 -8.25
CA MET A 529 -15.20 10.56 -8.84
C MET A 529 -16.68 10.30 -8.55
N SER A 530 -17.39 9.75 -9.52
CA SER A 530 -18.84 9.52 -9.44
C SER A 530 -19.21 8.08 -9.80
N ASN A 531 -20.20 7.53 -9.09
CA ASN A 531 -20.91 6.32 -9.47
C ASN A 531 -22.42 6.56 -9.35
N THR A 532 -23.20 5.92 -10.23
CA THR A 532 -24.62 5.68 -9.96
C THR A 532 -24.74 4.67 -8.82
N LEU A 533 -25.71 4.86 -7.93
CA LEU A 533 -26.01 3.96 -6.82
C LEU A 533 -27.53 3.69 -6.79
N LEU A 534 -27.93 2.43 -6.90
CA LEU A 534 -29.33 2.04 -6.74
C LEU A 534 -29.59 1.76 -5.27
N ILE A 535 -30.23 2.71 -4.59
CA ILE A 535 -30.62 2.58 -3.18
C ILE A 535 -31.99 1.90 -3.09
N ASN A 536 -32.08 0.84 -2.28
CA ASN A 536 -33.34 0.17 -1.96
C ASN A 536 -33.34 -0.30 -0.50
N ASN A 537 -34.26 0.25 0.29
CA ASN A 537 -34.51 -0.09 1.69
C ASN A 537 -35.94 -0.67 1.89
N GLU A 538 -36.55 -1.19 0.84
CA GLU A 538 -37.90 -1.77 0.86
C GLU A 538 -37.88 -3.17 1.47
N LYS A 539 -38.97 -3.54 2.16
CA LYS A 539 -39.12 -4.86 2.78
C LYS A 539 -39.80 -5.85 1.84
N CYS A 540 -39.43 -7.11 1.97
CA CYS A 540 -40.15 -8.22 1.36
C CYS A 540 -41.52 -8.42 2.03
N VAL A 541 -42.38 -9.19 1.37
CA VAL A 541 -43.66 -9.67 1.90
C VAL A 541 -43.75 -11.18 1.65
N ALA A 542 -44.12 -11.93 2.69
CA ALA A 542 -44.42 -13.35 2.63
C ALA A 542 -45.86 -13.55 3.12
N SER A 543 -46.70 -14.17 2.31
CA SER A 543 -48.11 -14.41 2.62
C SER A 543 -48.47 -15.88 2.39
N LEU A 544 -49.16 -16.45 3.37
CA LEU A 544 -49.73 -17.79 3.34
C LEU A 544 -51.22 -17.65 3.64
N ASP A 545 -52.06 -18.20 2.76
CA ASP A 545 -53.49 -18.28 2.98
C ASP A 545 -53.83 -19.49 3.86
N VAL A 546 -55.01 -19.47 4.48
CA VAL A 546 -55.50 -20.62 5.25
C VAL A 546 -55.68 -21.84 4.31
N PRO A 547 -55.11 -23.01 4.64
CA PRO A 547 -55.29 -24.24 3.86
C PRO A 547 -56.75 -24.59 3.66
N LEU A 548 -57.10 -24.99 2.45
CA LEU A 548 -58.47 -25.39 2.09
C LEU A 548 -58.53 -26.89 1.81
N LEU A 549 -59.56 -27.57 2.32
CA LEU A 549 -59.97 -28.88 1.84
C LEU A 549 -61.19 -28.72 0.93
N ASN A 550 -60.99 -29.04 -0.35
CA ASN A 550 -61.85 -28.67 -1.47
C ASN A 550 -62.04 -27.15 -1.48
N THR A 551 -63.09 -26.65 -0.85
CA THR A 551 -63.39 -25.22 -0.71
C THR A 551 -63.53 -24.77 0.76
N HIS A 552 -63.34 -25.66 1.73
CA HIS A 552 -63.56 -25.38 3.15
C HIS A 552 -62.23 -25.08 3.85
N PRO A 553 -62.12 -23.96 4.56
CA PRO A 553 -60.89 -23.61 5.27
C PRO A 553 -60.66 -24.50 6.49
N ALA A 554 -59.39 -24.64 6.87
CA ALA A 554 -59.01 -25.21 8.15
C ALA A 554 -59.69 -24.43 9.30
N ASN A 555 -60.14 -25.14 10.33
CA ASN A 555 -60.75 -24.50 11.49
C ASN A 555 -59.70 -23.79 12.36
N GLY A 556 -60.12 -23.15 13.46
CA GLY A 556 -59.20 -22.44 14.37
C GLY A 556 -58.11 -23.29 15.04
N CYS A 557 -58.17 -24.63 14.93
CA CYS A 557 -57.13 -25.55 15.39
C CYS A 557 -56.22 -26.04 14.25
N GLY A 558 -56.38 -25.51 13.02
CA GLY A 558 -55.67 -25.98 11.83
C GLY A 558 -56.19 -27.32 11.31
N TYR A 559 -57.38 -27.78 11.73
CA TYR A 559 -57.90 -29.09 11.37
C TYR A 559 -58.68 -29.06 10.06
N LEU A 560 -58.33 -29.96 9.14
CA LEU A 560 -59.02 -30.26 7.89
C LEU A 560 -59.58 -31.69 7.94
N LYS A 561 -60.91 -31.79 8.09
CA LYS A 561 -61.63 -33.07 8.16
C LYS A 561 -61.95 -33.59 6.76
N TYR A 562 -61.24 -34.63 6.30
CA TYR A 562 -61.49 -35.22 4.99
C TYR A 562 -62.44 -36.43 5.05
N ILE A 563 -63.16 -36.68 3.97
CA ILE A 563 -64.06 -37.84 3.85
C ILE A 563 -63.44 -38.86 2.90
N ASN A 564 -62.87 -38.39 1.79
CA ASN A 564 -62.29 -39.23 0.75
C ASN A 564 -60.80 -38.96 0.59
N ALA A 565 -60.03 -39.98 0.28
CA ALA A 565 -58.59 -39.82 -0.01
C ALA A 565 -58.34 -38.98 -1.29
N THR A 566 -59.36 -38.81 -2.13
CA THR A 566 -59.35 -37.95 -3.33
C THR A 566 -59.80 -36.52 -3.06
N ASP A 567 -60.18 -36.16 -1.82
CA ASP A 567 -60.44 -34.77 -1.47
C ASP A 567 -59.18 -33.94 -1.72
N GLN A 568 -59.33 -32.72 -2.23
CA GLN A 568 -58.21 -31.89 -2.64
C GLN A 568 -57.82 -30.93 -1.53
N VAL A 569 -56.54 -30.84 -1.20
CA VAL A 569 -55.97 -29.81 -0.33
C VAL A 569 -55.37 -28.73 -1.21
N THR A 570 -55.83 -27.50 -1.05
CA THR A 570 -55.30 -26.31 -1.74
C THR A 570 -54.50 -25.48 -0.74
N LEU A 571 -53.22 -25.28 -1.04
CA LEU A 571 -52.29 -24.46 -0.29
C LEU A 571 -51.89 -23.27 -1.16
N ARG A 572 -52.22 -22.05 -0.75
CA ARG A 572 -51.99 -20.83 -1.53
C ARG A 572 -51.01 -19.93 -0.81
N TRP A 573 -50.04 -19.44 -1.56
CA TRP A 573 -48.97 -18.60 -1.01
C TRP A 573 -48.53 -17.53 -2.01
N SER A 574 -47.98 -16.43 -1.51
CA SER A 574 -47.35 -15.39 -2.33
C SER A 574 -46.13 -14.77 -1.68
N ALA A 575 -45.09 -14.58 -2.49
CA ALA A 575 -43.87 -13.86 -2.18
C ALA A 575 -43.83 -12.57 -2.99
N ALA A 576 -43.48 -11.44 -2.37
CA ALA A 576 -43.38 -10.16 -3.05
C ALA A 576 -42.22 -9.29 -2.55
N HIS A 577 -41.71 -8.44 -3.44
CA HIS A 577 -40.81 -7.33 -3.14
C HIS A 577 -41.13 -6.21 -4.13
N PRO A 578 -41.28 -4.93 -3.72
CA PRO A 578 -41.81 -3.88 -4.60
C PRO A 578 -41.13 -3.75 -5.97
N GLN A 579 -39.81 -3.94 -6.01
CA GLN A 579 -39.00 -3.91 -7.23
C GLN A 579 -38.40 -5.27 -7.64
N GLY A 580 -38.83 -6.38 -7.00
CA GLY A 580 -38.37 -7.73 -7.33
C GLY A 580 -36.97 -8.12 -6.85
N PHE A 581 -36.28 -7.29 -6.05
CA PHE A 581 -34.95 -7.58 -5.48
C PHE A 581 -35.00 -8.56 -4.30
N ALA A 582 -35.53 -9.76 -4.55
CA ALA A 582 -35.61 -10.82 -3.57
C ALA A 582 -35.63 -12.22 -4.22
N THR A 583 -35.23 -13.21 -3.44
CA THR A 583 -35.43 -14.64 -3.70
C THR A 583 -36.42 -15.21 -2.70
N TRP A 584 -37.12 -16.27 -3.04
CA TRP A 584 -38.08 -16.92 -2.16
C TRP A 584 -37.82 -18.42 -2.08
N SER A 585 -38.21 -19.03 -0.95
CA SER A 585 -38.26 -20.47 -0.75
C SER A 585 -39.53 -20.85 -0.01
N PHE A 586 -40.28 -21.80 -0.55
CA PHE A 586 -41.49 -22.35 0.04
C PHE A 586 -41.29 -23.83 0.33
N ASN A 587 -41.62 -24.27 1.55
CA ASN A 587 -41.43 -25.65 1.98
C ASN A 587 -42.64 -26.15 2.76
N ILE A 588 -42.93 -27.44 2.60
CA ILE A 588 -43.94 -28.17 3.37
C ILE A 588 -43.28 -29.35 4.06
N ILE A 589 -43.39 -29.39 5.39
CA ILE A 589 -42.96 -30.52 6.21
C ILE A 589 -44.18 -31.29 6.72
N LYS A 590 -44.03 -32.60 6.89
CA LYS A 590 -45.00 -33.53 7.47
C LYS A 590 -44.44 -34.23 8.70
N GLY A 591 -45.23 -34.25 9.76
CA GLY A 591 -44.90 -34.91 11.02
C GLY A 591 -43.61 -34.34 11.62
N LEU A 592 -42.76 -35.22 12.16
CA LEU A 592 -41.57 -34.81 12.90
C LEU A 592 -40.44 -34.27 12.00
N ASN A 593 -40.24 -34.78 10.77
CA ASN A 593 -39.13 -34.39 9.87
C ASN A 593 -39.33 -34.77 8.38
N GLY A 594 -40.53 -35.17 7.94
CA GLY A 594 -40.74 -35.67 6.57
C GLY A 594 -41.01 -34.53 5.58
N GLY A 595 -40.05 -34.16 4.72
CA GLY A 595 -40.31 -33.20 3.63
C GLY A 595 -41.37 -33.70 2.65
N VAL A 596 -42.29 -32.83 2.24
CA VAL A 596 -43.39 -33.15 1.30
C VAL A 596 -43.24 -32.40 -0.02
N TYR A 597 -42.88 -31.12 0.06
CA TYR A 597 -42.72 -30.24 -1.09
C TYR A 597 -41.70 -29.15 -0.75
N ALA A 598 -40.89 -28.77 -1.72
CA ALA A 598 -39.97 -27.65 -1.62
C ALA A 598 -39.87 -26.99 -3.00
N ASP A 599 -39.91 -25.66 -3.02
CA ASP A 599 -39.75 -24.86 -4.22
C ASP A 599 -39.02 -23.55 -3.89
N SER A 600 -38.34 -22.97 -4.86
CA SER A 600 -37.60 -21.73 -4.67
C SER A 600 -37.40 -20.98 -5.99
N GLY A 601 -37.26 -19.66 -5.91
CA GLY A 601 -37.06 -18.84 -7.10
C GLY A 601 -36.64 -17.40 -6.79
N ALA A 602 -36.64 -16.57 -7.83
CA ALA A 602 -36.36 -15.14 -7.75
C ALA A 602 -37.60 -14.30 -8.14
N LEU A 603 -37.73 -13.12 -7.56
CA LEU A 603 -38.78 -12.14 -7.87
C LEU A 603 -38.34 -11.11 -8.93
N PHE A 604 -37.16 -11.25 -9.52
CA PHE A 604 -36.77 -10.41 -10.64
C PHE A 604 -36.91 -11.18 -11.96
N PRO A 605 -37.58 -10.63 -13.00
CA PRO A 605 -38.15 -9.27 -13.09
C PRO A 605 -39.60 -9.11 -12.60
N ALA A 606 -40.24 -10.15 -12.06
CA ALA A 606 -41.65 -10.13 -11.64
C ALA A 606 -41.81 -9.87 -10.12
N PRO A 607 -42.23 -8.67 -9.67
CA PRO A 607 -42.15 -8.23 -8.26
C PRO A 607 -43.02 -9.05 -7.29
N VAL A 608 -43.89 -9.91 -7.80
CA VAL A 608 -44.74 -10.83 -7.05
C VAL A 608 -44.71 -12.19 -7.72
N HIS A 609 -44.62 -13.25 -6.92
CA HIS A 609 -44.82 -14.63 -7.34
C HIS A 609 -45.78 -15.30 -6.36
N GLY A 610 -46.81 -15.97 -6.88
CA GLY A 610 -47.75 -16.72 -6.06
C GLY A 610 -48.24 -17.96 -6.79
N GLN A 611 -48.58 -18.99 -6.01
CA GLN A 611 -48.92 -20.30 -6.54
C GLN A 611 -50.00 -20.95 -5.69
N ASP A 612 -50.85 -21.74 -6.37
CA ASP A 612 -51.74 -22.71 -5.75
C ASP A 612 -51.13 -24.09 -5.87
N LEU A 613 -50.76 -24.70 -4.74
CA LEU A 613 -50.40 -26.10 -4.68
C LEU A 613 -51.63 -26.93 -4.34
N ILE A 614 -52.12 -27.68 -5.31
CA ILE A 614 -53.27 -28.57 -5.15
C ILE A 614 -52.78 -30.02 -5.12
N LYS A 615 -53.09 -30.75 -4.03
CA LYS A 615 -52.75 -32.17 -3.85
C LYS A 615 -53.95 -32.95 -3.35
N ASN A 616 -54.05 -34.22 -3.70
CA ASN A 616 -55.05 -35.08 -3.05
C ASN A 616 -54.60 -35.39 -1.62
N VAL A 617 -55.56 -35.63 -0.73
CA VAL A 617 -55.28 -36.10 0.65
C VAL A 617 -54.38 -37.33 0.66
N SER A 618 -54.58 -38.27 -0.27
CA SER A 618 -53.74 -39.46 -0.44
C SER A 618 -52.26 -39.12 -0.64
N ASP A 619 -51.97 -38.07 -1.41
CA ASP A 619 -50.62 -37.71 -1.80
C ASP A 619 -49.87 -37.07 -0.62
N LEU A 620 -50.59 -36.26 0.17
CA LEU A 620 -50.04 -35.62 1.37
C LEU A 620 -49.84 -36.64 2.51
N LEU A 621 -50.85 -37.47 2.79
CA LEU A 621 -50.76 -38.50 3.84
C LEU A 621 -49.70 -39.56 3.51
N ASN A 622 -49.65 -40.04 2.27
CA ASN A 622 -48.80 -41.14 1.83
C ASN A 622 -48.94 -42.35 2.80
N ASN A 623 -47.86 -42.78 3.46
CA ASN A 623 -47.86 -43.92 4.38
C ASN A 623 -48.43 -43.64 5.78
N CYS A 624 -48.88 -42.42 6.09
CA CYS A 624 -49.46 -42.10 7.39
C CYS A 624 -50.86 -42.73 7.54
N PRO A 625 -51.20 -43.39 8.67
CA PRO A 625 -52.45 -44.12 8.85
C PRO A 625 -53.63 -43.17 9.13
N GLY A 626 -54.03 -42.40 8.11
CA GLY A 626 -55.18 -41.52 8.12
C GLY A 626 -54.99 -40.18 8.83
N VAL A 627 -53.90 -39.98 9.58
CA VAL A 627 -53.65 -38.71 10.28
C VAL A 627 -52.22 -38.24 10.06
N ALA A 628 -52.05 -36.97 9.69
CA ALA A 628 -50.75 -36.32 9.67
C ALA A 628 -50.87 -34.80 9.91
N ALA A 629 -49.89 -34.25 10.63
CA ALA A 629 -49.70 -32.82 10.79
C ALA A 629 -48.69 -32.29 9.77
N PHE A 630 -48.90 -31.07 9.33
CA PHE A 630 -48.10 -30.38 8.31
C PHE A 630 -47.78 -28.96 8.77
N ALA A 631 -46.65 -28.44 8.29
CA ALA A 631 -46.34 -27.02 8.39
C ALA A 631 -45.80 -26.51 7.06
N GLU A 632 -46.34 -25.38 6.63
CA GLU A 632 -45.88 -24.59 5.50
C GLU A 632 -44.97 -23.48 6.02
N SER A 633 -43.88 -23.24 5.31
CA SER A 633 -42.95 -22.15 5.60
C SER A 633 -42.58 -21.46 4.30
N LEU A 634 -42.82 -20.14 4.25
CA LEU A 634 -42.41 -19.27 3.17
C LEU A 634 -41.38 -18.27 3.72
N TYR A 635 -40.21 -18.22 3.10
CA TYR A 635 -39.17 -17.25 3.39
C TYR A 635 -38.83 -16.46 2.12
N VAL A 636 -38.81 -15.14 2.22
CA VAL A 636 -38.52 -14.21 1.13
C VAL A 636 -37.31 -13.37 1.55
N ALA A 637 -36.16 -13.66 0.96
CA ALA A 637 -34.88 -13.03 1.26
C ALA A 637 -34.58 -11.90 0.27
N SER A 638 -34.33 -10.69 0.77
CA SER A 638 -33.91 -9.55 -0.03
C SER A 638 -32.51 -9.78 -0.61
N THR A 639 -32.28 -9.34 -1.86
CA THR A 639 -30.95 -9.35 -2.47
C THR A 639 -30.17 -8.06 -2.19
N VAL A 640 -30.72 -7.14 -1.38
CA VAL A 640 -30.08 -5.88 -1.03
C VAL A 640 -28.86 -6.13 -0.15
N ILE A 641 -27.78 -5.40 -0.41
CA ILE A 641 -26.51 -5.47 0.33
C ILE A 641 -26.11 -4.09 0.85
N ASN A 642 -25.23 -4.04 1.85
CA ASN A 642 -24.59 -2.78 2.25
C ASN A 642 -23.13 -2.68 1.82
N GLY A 643 -22.64 -3.63 1.01
CA GLY A 643 -21.24 -3.76 0.64
C GLY A 643 -20.40 -4.63 1.58
N HIS A 644 -20.91 -4.99 2.76
CA HIS A 644 -20.29 -6.01 3.64
C HIS A 644 -21.13 -7.28 3.74
N SER A 645 -22.45 -7.15 3.80
CA SER A 645 -23.38 -8.27 3.96
C SER A 645 -24.72 -8.00 3.28
N ARG A 646 -25.51 -9.07 3.11
CA ARG A 646 -26.94 -8.99 2.78
C ARG A 646 -27.71 -8.33 3.93
N GLN A 647 -28.74 -7.57 3.59
CA GLN A 647 -29.58 -6.85 4.55
C GLN A 647 -30.79 -7.71 4.97
N SER A 648 -30.56 -8.70 5.85
CA SER A 648 -31.59 -9.66 6.26
C SER A 648 -32.77 -9.05 7.02
N GLN A 649 -32.60 -7.85 7.58
CA GLN A 649 -33.69 -7.09 8.19
C GLN A 649 -34.78 -6.65 7.19
N LEU A 650 -34.52 -6.78 5.89
CA LEU A 650 -35.48 -6.53 4.80
C LEU A 650 -36.20 -7.80 4.34
N ASP A 651 -35.86 -8.96 4.91
CA ASP A 651 -36.50 -10.24 4.59
C ASP A 651 -37.91 -10.30 5.19
N ALA A 652 -38.72 -11.25 4.70
CA ALA A 652 -40.03 -11.57 5.27
C ALA A 652 -40.22 -13.08 5.36
N GLU A 653 -40.95 -13.52 6.38
CA GLU A 653 -41.28 -14.92 6.57
C GLU A 653 -42.73 -15.08 7.00
N SER A 654 -43.33 -16.21 6.64
CA SER A 654 -44.64 -16.63 7.11
C SER A 654 -44.64 -18.13 7.31
N SER A 655 -45.43 -18.62 8.26
CA SER A 655 -45.61 -20.06 8.47
C SER A 655 -47.03 -20.35 8.96
N ILE A 656 -47.61 -21.43 8.45
CA ILE A 656 -48.92 -21.92 8.87
C ILE A 656 -48.86 -23.43 9.07
N ALA A 657 -49.63 -23.95 10.03
CA ALA A 657 -49.69 -25.39 10.31
C ALA A 657 -51.12 -25.89 10.13
N PHE A 658 -51.26 -27.12 9.64
CA PHE A 658 -52.55 -27.78 9.51
C PHE A 658 -52.44 -29.29 9.76
N CYS A 659 -53.57 -29.95 10.02
CA CYS A 659 -53.66 -31.38 10.24
C CYS A 659 -54.78 -31.97 9.37
N LEU A 660 -54.49 -33.10 8.72
CA LEU A 660 -55.47 -33.91 8.01
C LEU A 660 -55.85 -35.09 8.89
N ALA A 661 -57.15 -35.26 9.14
CA ALA A 661 -57.73 -36.47 9.75
C ALA A 661 -59.17 -36.70 9.24
N PRO A 662 -59.71 -37.93 9.33
CA PRO A 662 -61.06 -38.27 8.86
C PRO A 662 -62.22 -37.83 9.77
#